data_AF-A0AAU1E3M8-F1
#
_entry.id   AF-A0AAU1E3M8-F1
#
_cell.length_a   1.000
_cell.length_b   1.000
_cell.length_c   1.000
_cell.angle_alpha   90.00
_cell.angle_beta   90.00
_cell.angle_gamma   90.00
#
_symmetry.space_group_name_H-M   'P 1'
#
loop_
_entity.id
_entity.type
_entity.pdbx_description
1 polymer ?
#
loop_
_entity_poly.entity_id
_entity_poly.type
_entity_poly.pdbx_seq_one_letter_code
_entity_poly.pdbx_strand_id
1 'polypeptide(L)'
;MGTPAPRGAVWRPGTSPPRRRALQPSDTFTPTRRTVVAAGAAAGIGAVLGLPAAASAAPGDDTVTLRSAQLDVRVATAFPQVVTYTDRATGAVLHAQSDPVASVLVDGTAHTPAVTVTAGAASAAYRLAFTGGTTIDVEIAVTDRHVTWRVTAVDDTDTLPVGTLEIPDLALLAVRSDQPGAQLLAARVQLDQAKSGDTLVTPAADTPAEAATGCAYAVVAHHGLAGALETNTVYDRPDSSTSWENGRLWRRTVRKDGFTEARLAPGQWTHRAAGATDTEPLPYATVVVTGDRNGDGVIDWQDAAIAFRDIMVTPLGAEDTCLRVVPHIPFNFASQATNPFLATLDNVKRISLATDGLRQFTILKGYQSEGHDSAHPDYAGNYNERAGGLDDLNTLVRAGKKWNSDFAVHVNATESYPVAHAFSETLVDKNDQQWDWLDQSYRIDARRDLVSGDIVRRFAALRRDADPALNSLYIDVFRESGWNSDRLQRALRDQGWHVTSEWGHGLERSTLWSHWATETDYGPDTSRGINSRLIRFVRNHQKDVFADKWPTLLGVPRMGNFEGWTGKTDWTAFHDLIWTHSLPAKYLQAYPIRTWGEHEITFGTTTTVTAVSDTDGTRRITTDGRLVYDGGTYLLPWDPRKATKLYHYSPDGGSSSWRLPKTWESLSRVALYRLSDQGRAFQAYVPVRAGRITLDADAGQPYVLHRTRVADAADPDWGEATPLHDPGFNSGSLKGWTVAGPASVELNALGDHELVVAAGPAATVSQRLTRLKPGTYAASVQVEVGVSADDRREASLRVRTADGVTAANTTSTSTAGNYVAADRKHDTRFQRMFTHFTVPEGGGPVHLTLGAAAGQARVRFADVRVVPAVRAATPPGTLVREDFEHVPQGWGPFVKGDAGGVTDPRTHIAQRHAPFTGRGWNGKVIDDVVDGTQSLKSRGENDGLVYRTVPHTVRFQPGRHYRVTFRHENEKAGQYAWITAVDDGTVTRELSRTDLPVATRPATHSYAFTAPATGEAWVGLRKTGDDGTAEFTLDSFEVTETG
;
A
#
# COMPACT_ATOMS: atom_id res chain seq x y z
N MET A 1 3.61 15.02 18.88
CA MET A 1 4.10 16.34 19.39
C MET A 1 3.84 17.39 18.32
N GLY A 2 3.72 18.68 18.67
CA GLY A 2 3.10 19.70 17.82
C GLY A 2 3.99 20.41 16.78
N THR A 3 3.34 21.18 15.90
CA THR A 3 3.90 21.95 14.77
C THR A 3 4.24 23.41 15.12
N PRO A 4 5.08 24.09 14.29
CA PRO A 4 4.75 25.45 13.84
C PRO A 4 5.14 25.77 12.37
N ALA A 5 4.84 27.00 11.89
CA ALA A 5 4.78 27.40 10.47
C ALA A 5 5.92 28.34 9.96
N PRO A 6 6.05 28.62 8.62
CA PRO A 6 7.28 29.16 8.00
C PRO A 6 7.17 30.50 7.21
N ARG A 7 8.33 31.14 6.92
CA ARG A 7 8.65 32.16 5.86
C ARG A 7 10.18 32.17 5.60
N GLY A 8 10.79 32.59 4.47
CA GLY A 8 10.33 33.00 3.13
C GLY A 8 11.42 33.77 2.32
N ALA A 9 11.21 33.99 1.01
CA ALA A 9 11.88 34.97 0.09
C ALA A 9 13.26 34.69 -0.61
N VAL A 10 13.23 33.92 -1.71
CA VAL A 10 13.58 34.29 -3.12
C VAL A 10 14.68 35.36 -3.45
N TRP A 11 15.66 35.00 -4.32
CA TRP A 11 16.03 35.77 -5.54
C TRP A 11 16.72 34.91 -6.64
N ARG A 12 16.88 35.46 -7.86
CA ARG A 12 17.23 34.80 -9.16
C ARG A 12 17.85 35.86 -10.12
N PRO A 13 18.27 35.57 -11.38
CA PRO A 13 19.18 34.54 -11.92
C PRO A 13 20.28 35.16 -12.86
N GLY A 14 21.03 34.36 -13.65
CA GLY A 14 22.16 34.86 -14.47
C GLY A 14 22.56 34.12 -15.77
N THR A 15 21.60 33.64 -16.56
CA THR A 15 21.66 33.42 -18.04
C THR A 15 23.02 33.20 -18.76
N SER A 16 23.28 31.98 -19.28
CA SER A 16 23.14 31.61 -20.73
C SER A 16 24.49 31.48 -21.53
N PRO A 17 24.55 31.05 -22.83
CA PRO A 17 25.01 29.69 -23.21
C PRO A 17 25.92 29.73 -24.50
N PRO A 18 25.82 28.94 -25.62
CA PRO A 18 25.29 27.58 -25.92
C PRO A 18 26.11 26.72 -26.96
N ARG A 19 25.51 25.60 -27.43
CA ARG A 19 25.61 24.92 -28.78
C ARG A 19 26.72 23.87 -29.05
N ARG A 20 26.34 22.58 -29.23
CA ARG A 20 26.15 21.81 -30.51
C ARG A 20 27.44 21.12 -31.04
N ARG A 21 27.43 20.02 -31.82
CA ARG A 21 26.34 19.23 -32.46
C ARG A 21 26.73 17.75 -32.67
N ALA A 22 25.77 16.87 -32.37
CA ALA A 22 25.43 15.54 -32.90
C ALA A 22 25.99 15.01 -34.24
N LEU A 23 26.03 13.66 -34.37
CA LEU A 23 25.59 12.88 -35.55
C LEU A 23 25.23 11.40 -35.19
N GLN A 24 24.57 10.69 -36.11
CA GLN A 24 23.98 9.32 -36.04
C GLN A 24 24.03 8.69 -37.47
N PRO A 25 23.57 7.44 -37.80
CA PRO A 25 22.78 6.42 -37.07
C PRO A 25 23.69 5.29 -36.49
N SER A 26 23.61 3.95 -36.67
CA SER A 26 22.76 2.95 -37.38
C SER A 26 23.20 1.53 -36.94
N ASP A 27 22.41 0.44 -36.93
CA ASP A 27 20.95 0.25 -37.10
C ASP A 27 20.45 -1.04 -36.38
N THR A 28 19.35 -1.68 -36.83
CA THR A 28 18.62 -2.80 -36.20
C THR A 28 18.97 -4.20 -36.71
N PHE A 29 18.71 -5.26 -35.91
CA PHE A 29 18.08 -6.52 -36.36
C PHE A 29 17.59 -7.40 -35.18
N THR A 30 16.61 -8.30 -35.43
CA THR A 30 16.08 -9.31 -34.47
C THR A 30 15.59 -10.54 -35.24
N PRO A 31 15.67 -11.77 -34.68
CA PRO A 31 14.51 -12.69 -34.76
C PRO A 31 14.33 -13.60 -33.51
N THR A 32 13.50 -14.65 -33.62
CA THR A 32 12.76 -15.29 -32.50
C THR A 32 12.87 -16.82 -32.36
N ARG A 33 12.35 -17.36 -31.24
CA ARG A 33 12.27 -18.78 -30.79
C ARG A 33 11.69 -19.80 -31.79
N ARG A 34 12.06 -21.10 -31.66
CA ARG A 34 11.12 -22.25 -31.41
C ARG A 34 11.76 -23.66 -31.19
N THR A 35 11.39 -24.27 -30.05
CA THR A 35 10.88 -25.65 -29.81
C THR A 35 11.52 -26.96 -30.37
N VAL A 36 12.13 -27.73 -29.45
CA VAL A 36 11.98 -29.19 -29.13
C VAL A 36 11.56 -30.23 -30.20
N VAL A 37 12.35 -31.32 -30.34
CA VAL A 37 11.95 -32.76 -30.44
C VAL A 37 13.04 -33.63 -29.78
N ALA A 38 12.70 -34.82 -29.26
CA ALA A 38 13.64 -35.81 -28.73
C ALA A 38 13.52 -37.19 -29.43
N ALA A 39 14.60 -37.96 -29.49
CA ALA A 39 14.67 -39.36 -29.94
C ALA A 39 15.85 -40.07 -29.23
N GLY A 40 15.84 -41.40 -29.13
CA GLY A 40 16.72 -42.13 -28.19
C GLY A 40 17.49 -43.33 -28.73
N ALA A 41 18.51 -43.70 -27.93
CA ALA A 41 19.16 -44.99 -27.76
C ALA A 41 19.50 -45.90 -28.97
N ALA A 42 20.81 -46.10 -29.17
CA ALA A 42 21.39 -47.41 -29.48
C ALA A 42 22.79 -47.51 -28.84
N ALA A 43 23.18 -48.69 -28.35
CA ALA A 43 24.46 -48.89 -27.67
C ALA A 43 25.50 -49.57 -28.58
N GLY A 44 26.78 -49.20 -28.42
CA GLY A 44 27.91 -49.87 -29.05
C GLY A 44 29.06 -50.00 -28.04
N ILE A 45 29.49 -51.23 -27.76
CA ILE A 45 30.58 -51.55 -26.82
C ILE A 45 31.81 -51.93 -27.65
N GLY A 46 33.00 -51.46 -27.23
CA GLY A 46 34.25 -52.17 -27.53
C GLY A 46 35.35 -51.40 -28.26
N ALA A 47 35.92 -50.37 -27.62
CA ALA A 47 37.29 -49.93 -27.90
C ALA A 47 37.91 -49.29 -26.64
N VAL A 48 38.62 -50.09 -25.83
CA VAL A 48 39.44 -49.56 -24.73
C VAL A 48 40.78 -49.11 -25.29
N LEU A 49 41.10 -47.82 -25.16
CA LEU A 49 42.44 -47.25 -24.97
C LEU A 49 42.35 -45.71 -24.92
N GLY A 50 43.01 -45.09 -23.94
CA GLY A 50 43.05 -43.62 -23.81
C GLY A 50 42.12 -43.07 -22.72
N LEU A 51 42.48 -43.28 -21.45
CA LEU A 51 42.02 -42.40 -20.38
C LEU A 51 42.55 -40.97 -20.69
N PRO A 52 41.71 -39.92 -20.70
CA PRO A 52 42.23 -38.58 -20.46
C PRO A 52 42.78 -38.59 -19.03
N ALA A 53 44.10 -38.46 -18.90
CA ALA A 53 44.72 -38.49 -17.59
C ALA A 53 44.12 -37.39 -16.71
N ALA A 54 43.67 -37.74 -15.51
CA ALA A 54 43.40 -36.74 -14.49
C ALA A 54 44.71 -35.99 -14.25
N ALA A 55 44.74 -34.71 -14.63
CA ALA A 55 45.90 -33.86 -14.46
C ALA A 55 46.05 -33.53 -12.97
N SER A 56 46.69 -34.43 -12.23
CA SER A 56 47.23 -34.13 -10.91
C SER A 56 48.14 -32.92 -11.07
N ALA A 57 47.75 -31.78 -10.51
CA ALA A 57 48.55 -30.56 -10.54
C ALA A 57 49.96 -30.86 -10.00
N ALA A 58 50.99 -30.29 -10.62
CA ALA A 58 52.33 -30.33 -10.06
C ALA A 58 52.32 -29.62 -8.69
N PRO A 59 53.07 -30.10 -7.68
CA PRO A 59 53.16 -29.40 -6.39
C PRO A 59 53.82 -28.04 -6.60
N GLY A 60 53.05 -26.94 -6.50
CA GLY A 60 53.59 -25.59 -6.69
C GLY A 60 52.57 -24.47 -6.94
N ASP A 61 51.38 -24.76 -7.47
CA ASP A 61 50.32 -23.75 -7.71
C ASP A 61 49.04 -24.07 -6.92
N ASP A 62 48.77 -23.30 -5.86
CA ASP A 62 47.58 -23.43 -5.00
C ASP A 62 46.28 -22.89 -5.63
N THR A 63 46.29 -22.59 -6.94
CA THR A 63 45.18 -21.96 -7.66
C THR A 63 45.00 -22.48 -9.08
N VAL A 64 43.77 -22.46 -9.59
CA VAL A 64 43.45 -22.68 -11.02
C VAL A 64 42.83 -21.42 -11.62
N THR A 65 42.84 -21.29 -12.96
CA THR A 65 42.21 -20.17 -13.67
C THR A 65 41.05 -20.65 -14.54
N LEU A 66 39.84 -20.23 -14.19
CA LEU A 66 38.61 -20.39 -14.97
C LEU A 66 38.52 -19.24 -15.99
N ARG A 67 37.94 -19.47 -17.19
CA ARG A 67 37.93 -18.49 -18.27
C ARG A 67 36.61 -18.34 -18.99
N SER A 68 36.27 -17.10 -19.32
CA SER A 68 35.26 -16.74 -20.32
C SER A 68 35.89 -16.00 -21.51
N ALA A 69 35.06 -15.50 -22.43
CA ALA A 69 35.53 -14.57 -23.46
C ALA A 69 36.10 -13.26 -22.88
N GLN A 70 35.73 -12.87 -21.66
CA GLN A 70 35.97 -11.52 -21.11
C GLN A 70 36.74 -11.50 -19.78
N LEU A 71 36.68 -12.57 -18.97
CA LEU A 71 37.34 -12.68 -17.67
C LEU A 71 38.21 -13.94 -17.56
N ASP A 72 39.41 -13.79 -17.00
CA ASP A 72 40.19 -14.87 -16.39
C ASP A 72 39.98 -14.77 -14.86
N VAL A 73 39.50 -15.84 -14.22
CA VAL A 73 39.08 -15.86 -12.80
C VAL A 73 39.92 -16.89 -12.05
N ARG A 74 40.74 -16.44 -11.11
CA ARG A 74 41.62 -17.31 -10.33
C ARG A 74 40.92 -17.76 -9.05
N VAL A 75 40.86 -19.07 -8.83
CA VAL A 75 40.23 -19.71 -7.67
C VAL A 75 41.22 -20.66 -6.99
N ALA A 76 41.11 -20.85 -5.67
CA ALA A 76 42.03 -21.75 -4.95
C ALA A 76 41.71 -23.22 -5.22
N THR A 77 42.71 -24.11 -5.09
CA THR A 77 42.50 -25.56 -5.12
C THR A 77 42.05 -26.12 -3.76
N ALA A 78 42.52 -25.51 -2.66
CA ALA A 78 42.27 -25.98 -1.29
C ALA A 78 40.87 -25.65 -0.75
N PHE A 79 40.16 -24.68 -1.33
CA PHE A 79 38.83 -24.24 -0.90
C PHE A 79 38.07 -23.55 -2.05
N PRO A 80 36.73 -23.58 -2.11
CA PRO A 80 35.95 -22.78 -3.06
C PRO A 80 35.98 -21.28 -2.71
N GLN A 81 37.14 -20.64 -2.90
CA GLN A 81 37.32 -19.20 -2.82
C GLN A 81 37.79 -18.64 -4.17
N VAL A 82 37.29 -17.46 -4.53
CA VAL A 82 37.88 -16.65 -5.62
C VAL A 82 39.01 -15.82 -5.04
N VAL A 83 40.08 -15.63 -5.80
CA VAL A 83 41.28 -14.87 -5.43
C VAL A 83 41.36 -13.56 -6.22
N THR A 84 41.18 -13.63 -7.54
CA THR A 84 41.21 -12.47 -8.45
C THR A 84 40.33 -12.66 -9.68
N TYR A 85 39.73 -11.57 -10.15
CA TYR A 85 39.10 -11.42 -11.47
C TYR A 85 40.01 -10.57 -12.35
N THR A 86 40.35 -11.02 -13.55
CA THR A 86 41.20 -10.26 -14.50
C THR A 86 40.42 -10.02 -15.79
N ASP A 87 40.29 -8.76 -16.19
CA ASP A 87 39.71 -8.40 -17.48
C ASP A 87 40.68 -8.73 -18.62
N ARG A 88 40.22 -9.54 -19.58
CA ARG A 88 41.07 -10.10 -20.64
C ARG A 88 41.41 -9.12 -21.77
N ALA A 89 40.80 -7.93 -21.80
CA ALA A 89 41.04 -6.91 -22.81
C ALA A 89 42.00 -5.80 -22.33
N THR A 90 42.00 -5.51 -21.03
CA THR A 90 42.76 -4.42 -20.39
C THR A 90 43.87 -4.92 -19.48
N GLY A 91 43.78 -6.15 -18.97
CA GLY A 91 44.65 -6.67 -17.92
C GLY A 91 44.35 -6.11 -16.52
N ALA A 92 43.30 -5.31 -16.36
CA ALA A 92 42.89 -4.78 -15.06
C ALA A 92 42.38 -5.91 -14.14
N VAL A 93 42.68 -5.80 -12.84
CA VAL A 93 42.38 -6.83 -11.84
C VAL A 93 41.42 -6.28 -10.78
N LEU A 94 40.45 -7.09 -10.37
CA LEU A 94 39.64 -6.89 -9.16
C LEU A 94 39.92 -8.06 -8.21
N HIS A 95 40.01 -7.79 -6.90
CA HIS A 95 40.40 -8.80 -5.92
C HIS A 95 39.18 -9.47 -5.28
N ALA A 96 39.42 -10.57 -4.57
CA ALA A 96 38.44 -11.28 -3.76
C ALA A 96 39.07 -11.67 -2.42
N GLN A 97 39.34 -12.96 -2.15
CA GLN A 97 40.03 -13.41 -0.95
C GLN A 97 41.47 -13.86 -1.25
N SER A 98 42.44 -13.11 -0.74
CA SER A 98 43.88 -13.40 -0.85
C SER A 98 44.37 -14.47 0.13
N ASP A 99 43.68 -14.63 1.26
CA ASP A 99 44.11 -15.47 2.38
C ASP A 99 43.49 -16.87 2.27
N PRO A 100 44.14 -17.94 2.76
CA PRO A 100 43.55 -19.27 2.76
C PRO A 100 42.27 -19.34 3.63
N VAL A 101 41.14 -19.73 3.03
CA VAL A 101 39.91 -20.06 3.75
C VAL A 101 39.93 -21.55 4.08
N ALA A 102 39.68 -21.90 5.34
CA ALA A 102 39.71 -23.30 5.82
C ALA A 102 38.60 -23.63 6.83
N SER A 103 37.70 -22.68 7.13
CA SER A 103 36.63 -22.86 8.11
C SER A 103 35.27 -22.57 7.49
N VAL A 104 34.31 -23.43 7.81
CA VAL A 104 32.88 -23.29 7.50
C VAL A 104 32.13 -23.36 8.82
N LEU A 105 31.23 -22.41 9.07
CA LEU A 105 30.33 -22.45 10.20
C LEU A 105 29.05 -23.17 9.79
N VAL A 106 28.73 -24.26 10.50
CA VAL A 106 27.45 -24.96 10.42
C VAL A 106 26.75 -24.73 11.76
N ASP A 107 25.57 -24.10 11.74
CA ASP A 107 24.82 -23.72 12.94
C ASP A 107 25.68 -23.01 14.02
N GLY A 108 26.49 -22.05 13.54
CA GLY A 108 27.41 -21.26 14.35
C GLY A 108 28.68 -22.01 14.81
N THR A 109 28.76 -23.33 14.61
CA THR A 109 29.90 -24.15 15.00
C THR A 109 30.93 -24.21 13.87
N ALA A 110 32.19 -23.89 14.17
CA ALA A 110 33.26 -23.89 13.17
C ALA A 110 33.79 -25.30 12.87
N HIS A 111 33.81 -25.67 11.59
CA HIS A 111 34.34 -26.94 11.08
C HIS A 111 35.39 -26.70 9.98
N THR A 112 36.34 -27.61 9.86
CA THR A 112 37.32 -27.64 8.75
C THR A 112 37.03 -28.87 7.89
N PRO A 113 36.35 -28.72 6.73
CA PRO A 113 36.05 -29.85 5.85
C PRO A 113 37.29 -30.33 5.09
N ALA A 114 37.33 -31.61 4.75
CA ALA A 114 38.25 -32.13 3.76
C ALA A 114 37.75 -31.73 2.37
N VAL A 115 38.52 -30.92 1.65
CA VAL A 115 38.13 -30.39 0.33
C VAL A 115 38.76 -31.22 -0.79
N THR A 116 37.96 -31.52 -1.81
CA THR A 116 38.43 -32.03 -3.11
C THR A 116 37.88 -31.14 -4.23
N VAL A 117 38.63 -30.98 -5.33
CA VAL A 117 38.26 -30.10 -6.44
C VAL A 117 38.43 -30.80 -7.79
N THR A 118 37.49 -30.58 -8.70
CA THR A 118 37.55 -30.93 -10.12
C THR A 118 37.44 -29.66 -10.94
N ALA A 119 38.56 -29.20 -11.50
CA ALA A 119 38.62 -27.97 -12.30
C ALA A 119 38.45 -28.25 -13.80
N GLY A 120 37.54 -27.51 -14.44
CA GLY A 120 37.38 -27.42 -15.89
C GLY A 120 37.85 -26.06 -16.43
N ALA A 121 37.54 -25.79 -17.70
CA ALA A 121 37.98 -24.55 -18.37
C ALA A 121 37.23 -23.29 -17.91
N ALA A 122 35.96 -23.42 -17.48
CA ALA A 122 35.08 -22.30 -17.10
C ALA A 122 34.37 -22.50 -15.76
N SER A 123 34.44 -23.68 -15.15
CA SER A 123 33.98 -23.90 -13.76
C SER A 123 34.91 -24.85 -12.99
N ALA A 124 34.88 -24.77 -11.67
CA ALA A 124 35.49 -25.72 -10.75
C ALA A 124 34.42 -26.20 -9.76
N ALA A 125 34.24 -27.51 -9.67
CA ALA A 125 33.37 -28.17 -8.71
C ALA A 125 34.19 -28.66 -7.52
N TYR A 126 33.74 -28.36 -6.31
CA TYR A 126 34.37 -28.69 -5.04
C TYR A 126 33.42 -29.57 -4.22
N ARG A 127 33.96 -30.54 -3.49
CA ARG A 127 33.23 -31.26 -2.44
C ARG A 127 33.91 -31.02 -1.10
N LEU A 128 33.13 -30.53 -0.14
CA LEU A 128 33.52 -30.29 1.25
C LEU A 128 32.96 -31.44 2.08
N ALA A 129 33.82 -32.35 2.52
CA ALA A 129 33.42 -33.49 3.35
C ALA A 129 33.68 -33.22 4.83
N PHE A 130 32.66 -33.42 5.67
CA PHE A 130 32.69 -33.15 7.10
C PHE A 130 32.74 -34.44 7.93
N THR A 131 33.32 -34.35 9.13
CA THR A 131 33.29 -35.44 10.11
C THR A 131 31.84 -35.82 10.42
N GLY A 132 31.51 -37.10 10.32
CA GLY A 132 30.14 -37.61 10.52
C GLY A 132 29.43 -38.04 9.25
N GLY A 133 29.95 -37.69 8.06
CA GLY A 133 29.46 -38.16 6.76
C GLY A 133 28.76 -37.10 5.91
N THR A 134 28.37 -35.98 6.51
CA THR A 134 27.79 -34.83 5.80
C THR A 134 28.74 -34.28 4.72
N THR A 135 28.20 -33.94 3.55
CA THR A 135 28.96 -33.27 2.48
C THR A 135 28.20 -32.08 1.89
N ILE A 136 28.95 -31.05 1.47
CA ILE A 136 28.42 -29.89 0.74
C ILE A 136 29.20 -29.77 -0.56
N ASP A 137 28.51 -29.80 -1.69
CA ASP A 137 29.10 -29.57 -3.01
C ASP A 137 28.95 -28.10 -3.41
N VAL A 138 30.03 -27.50 -3.92
CA VAL A 138 30.09 -26.08 -4.31
C VAL A 138 30.67 -25.95 -5.71
N GLU A 139 30.06 -25.18 -6.59
CA GLU A 139 30.62 -24.81 -7.89
C GLU A 139 30.99 -23.32 -7.91
N ILE A 140 32.17 -23.01 -8.45
CA ILE A 140 32.49 -21.67 -8.97
C ILE A 140 32.50 -21.76 -10.50
N ALA A 141 31.70 -20.94 -11.18
CA ALA A 141 31.64 -20.88 -12.64
C ALA A 141 31.70 -19.45 -13.15
N VAL A 142 32.33 -19.23 -14.31
CA VAL A 142 32.38 -17.93 -15.02
C VAL A 142 31.65 -18.02 -16.36
N THR A 143 30.84 -17.00 -16.68
CA THR A 143 30.19 -16.83 -17.99
C THR A 143 30.14 -15.34 -18.31
N ASP A 144 30.72 -14.96 -19.44
CA ASP A 144 30.98 -13.57 -19.82
C ASP A 144 31.61 -12.73 -18.67
N ARG A 145 30.81 -11.87 -18.04
CA ARG A 145 31.20 -10.96 -16.95
C ARG A 145 30.71 -11.41 -15.57
N HIS A 146 29.98 -12.52 -15.52
CA HIS A 146 29.36 -13.06 -14.30
C HIS A 146 30.20 -14.22 -13.74
N VAL A 147 30.34 -14.26 -12.43
CA VAL A 147 30.92 -15.39 -11.69
C VAL A 147 29.93 -15.83 -10.63
N THR A 148 29.45 -17.07 -10.73
CA THR A 148 28.55 -17.67 -9.75
C THR A 148 29.34 -18.57 -8.82
N TRP A 149 29.30 -18.30 -7.52
CA TRP A 149 29.61 -19.23 -6.44
C TRP A 149 28.29 -19.83 -5.97
N ARG A 150 28.13 -21.16 -5.96
CA ARG A 150 26.87 -21.80 -5.55
C ARG A 150 27.07 -23.15 -4.90
N VAL A 151 26.32 -23.43 -3.85
CA VAL A 151 26.10 -24.79 -3.37
C VAL A 151 25.22 -25.53 -4.38
N THR A 152 25.66 -26.71 -4.82
CA THR A 152 24.96 -27.55 -5.80
C THR A 152 24.28 -28.76 -5.16
N ALA A 153 24.75 -29.20 -3.98
CA ALA A 153 24.11 -30.21 -3.15
C ALA A 153 24.47 -30.01 -1.67
N VAL A 154 23.56 -30.41 -0.78
CA VAL A 154 23.80 -30.60 0.66
C VAL A 154 23.28 -31.99 0.99
N ASP A 155 24.19 -32.92 1.26
CA ASP A 155 23.88 -34.27 1.70
C ASP A 155 24.26 -34.37 3.18
N ASP A 156 23.33 -34.02 4.07
CA ASP A 156 23.56 -33.96 5.52
C ASP A 156 23.11 -35.22 6.28
N THR A 157 23.55 -35.32 7.54
CA THR A 157 23.42 -36.54 8.37
C THR A 157 22.96 -36.20 9.78
N ASP A 158 22.28 -37.12 10.48
CA ASP A 158 21.83 -36.93 11.89
C ASP A 158 22.97 -36.51 12.86
N THR A 159 24.22 -36.79 12.48
CA THR A 159 25.45 -36.43 13.18
C THR A 159 25.93 -34.98 12.96
N LEU A 160 25.50 -34.33 11.87
CA LEU A 160 25.77 -32.93 11.53
C LEU A 160 24.69 -32.40 10.56
N PRO A 161 23.43 -32.24 11.02
CA PRO A 161 22.39 -31.64 10.20
C PRO A 161 22.74 -30.18 9.90
N VAL A 162 22.51 -29.72 8.68
CA VAL A 162 22.82 -28.35 8.24
C VAL A 162 21.57 -27.48 8.34
N GLY A 163 21.43 -26.74 9.44
CA GLY A 163 20.42 -25.68 9.57
C GLY A 163 20.83 -24.42 8.82
N THR A 164 22.00 -23.89 9.16
CA THR A 164 22.58 -22.65 8.61
C THR A 164 24.04 -22.85 8.19
N LEU A 165 24.46 -22.09 7.18
CA LEU A 165 25.79 -22.11 6.59
C LEU A 165 26.36 -20.69 6.59
N GLU A 166 27.58 -20.50 7.09
CA GLU A 166 28.29 -19.22 7.04
C GLU A 166 29.79 -19.44 6.80
N ILE A 167 30.42 -18.57 6.00
CA ILE A 167 31.86 -18.66 5.69
C ILE A 167 32.47 -17.25 5.86
N PRO A 168 32.78 -16.81 7.09
CA PRO A 168 33.05 -15.40 7.40
C PRO A 168 34.22 -14.77 6.64
N ASP A 169 35.22 -15.57 6.26
CA ASP A 169 36.37 -15.13 5.46
C ASP A 169 36.20 -15.39 3.95
N LEU A 170 35.00 -15.70 3.45
CA LEU A 170 34.72 -15.79 2.00
C LEU A 170 34.52 -14.38 1.38
N ALA A 171 35.59 -13.58 1.34
CA ALA A 171 35.56 -12.32 0.59
C ALA A 171 35.44 -12.60 -0.92
N LEU A 172 34.29 -12.25 -1.50
CA LEU A 172 34.01 -12.45 -2.93
C LEU A 172 34.38 -11.21 -3.76
N LEU A 173 34.47 -10.04 -3.15
CA LEU A 173 34.95 -8.81 -3.80
C LEU A 173 35.86 -8.04 -2.85
N ALA A 174 36.94 -7.48 -3.38
CA ALA A 174 37.85 -6.62 -2.65
C ALA A 174 38.55 -5.61 -3.57
N VAL A 175 38.90 -4.46 -3.00
CA VAL A 175 39.77 -3.45 -3.60
C VAL A 175 40.88 -3.07 -2.63
N ARG A 176 42.06 -2.75 -3.18
CA ARG A 176 43.28 -2.46 -2.41
C ARG A 176 43.71 -1.00 -2.55
N SER A 177 44.39 -0.48 -1.54
CA SER A 177 44.89 0.90 -1.50
C SER A 177 45.96 1.25 -2.53
N ASP A 178 46.55 0.26 -3.21
CA ASP A 178 47.49 0.44 -4.32
C ASP A 178 46.81 0.45 -5.70
N GLN A 179 45.48 0.31 -5.76
CA GLN A 179 44.68 0.48 -6.97
C GLN A 179 44.16 1.93 -7.06
N PRO A 180 44.48 2.70 -8.12
CA PRO A 180 44.02 4.09 -8.25
C PRO A 180 42.49 4.21 -8.20
N GLY A 181 41.97 5.05 -7.30
CA GLY A 181 40.52 5.25 -7.14
C GLY A 181 39.79 4.10 -6.45
N ALA A 182 40.50 3.21 -5.74
CA ALA A 182 39.90 2.14 -4.96
C ALA A 182 38.81 2.65 -4.00
N GLN A 183 37.63 2.05 -4.10
CA GLN A 183 36.47 2.38 -3.29
C GLN A 183 35.57 1.17 -3.06
N LEU A 184 34.99 1.07 -1.86
CA LEU A 184 33.87 0.19 -1.52
C LEU A 184 32.75 1.08 -1.00
N LEU A 185 31.61 1.11 -1.70
CA LEU A 185 30.40 1.79 -1.25
C LEU A 185 29.40 0.74 -0.77
N ALA A 186 29.09 0.78 0.52
CA ALA A 186 28.10 -0.09 1.15
C ALA A 186 26.90 0.73 1.63
N ALA A 187 25.72 0.12 1.64
CA ALA A 187 24.48 0.74 2.09
C ALA A 187 23.68 -0.16 3.04
N ARG A 188 23.24 0.45 4.13
CA ARG A 188 22.28 -0.06 5.10
C ARG A 188 20.87 0.47 4.79
N VAL A 189 19.86 -0.29 5.22
CA VAL A 189 18.46 0.18 5.19
C VAL A 189 18.27 1.19 6.34
N GLN A 190 18.43 2.47 6.02
CA GLN A 190 18.26 3.60 6.93
C GLN A 190 16.94 4.31 6.64
N LEU A 191 16.10 4.53 7.66
CA LEU A 191 14.82 5.25 7.53
C LEU A 191 14.84 6.65 8.17
N ASP A 192 15.88 6.94 8.95
CA ASP A 192 16.09 8.24 9.58
C ASP A 192 16.55 9.26 8.52
N GLN A 193 15.73 10.29 8.29
CA GLN A 193 15.96 11.35 7.31
C GLN A 193 17.12 12.28 7.69
N ALA A 194 17.57 12.35 8.95
CA ALA A 194 18.77 13.09 9.32
C ALA A 194 20.05 12.34 8.91
N LYS A 195 20.07 11.00 9.03
CA LYS A 195 21.24 10.13 8.80
C LYS A 195 21.55 9.86 7.31
N SER A 196 22.39 8.87 7.05
CA SER A 196 22.58 8.21 5.75
C SER A 196 22.62 6.69 5.97
N GLY A 197 22.17 5.91 5.00
CA GLY A 197 22.43 4.47 4.93
C GLY A 197 23.79 4.14 4.31
N ASP A 198 24.40 5.06 3.56
CA ASP A 198 25.61 4.81 2.78
C ASP A 198 26.89 5.03 3.60
N THR A 199 27.89 4.17 3.37
CA THR A 199 29.27 4.30 3.87
C THR A 199 30.24 4.06 2.70
N LEU A 200 31.02 5.09 2.36
CA LEU A 200 32.09 5.01 1.37
C LEU A 200 33.43 4.75 2.07
N VAL A 201 34.07 3.62 1.76
CA VAL A 201 35.43 3.29 2.19
C VAL A 201 36.37 3.51 1.01
N THR A 202 37.31 4.44 1.14
CA THR A 202 38.37 4.68 0.15
C THR A 202 39.69 4.24 0.79
N PRO A 203 40.14 2.97 0.63
CA PRO A 203 41.29 2.46 1.35
C PRO A 203 42.59 3.15 0.92
N ALA A 204 43.33 3.67 1.89
CA ALA A 204 44.72 4.11 1.77
C ALA A 204 45.64 3.19 2.59
N ALA A 205 46.96 3.23 2.35
CA ALA A 205 47.91 2.35 3.03
C ALA A 205 47.96 2.60 4.56
N ASP A 206 47.62 3.80 5.01
CA ASP A 206 47.53 4.21 6.42
C ASP A 206 46.15 3.95 7.06
N THR A 207 45.10 3.69 6.26
CA THR A 207 43.73 3.41 6.75
C THR A 207 43.70 2.30 7.81
N PRO A 208 42.98 2.48 8.94
CA PRO A 208 42.91 1.49 9.99
C PRO A 208 42.14 0.24 9.57
N ALA A 209 42.48 -0.90 10.17
CA ALA A 209 41.65 -2.10 10.07
C ALA A 209 40.33 -1.88 10.81
N GLU A 210 39.25 -2.47 10.31
CA GLU A 210 37.89 -2.30 10.80
C GLU A 210 37.24 -3.68 11.02
N ALA A 211 36.37 -3.78 12.03
CA ALA A 211 35.56 -4.98 12.23
C ALA A 211 34.58 -5.20 11.05
N ALA A 212 34.09 -6.42 10.90
CA ALA A 212 33.03 -6.71 9.94
C ALA A 212 31.78 -5.87 10.29
N THR A 213 31.26 -5.14 9.31
CA THR A 213 30.04 -4.33 9.45
C THR A 213 29.00 -4.76 8.42
N GLY A 214 27.77 -4.99 8.87
CA GLY A 214 26.67 -5.43 8.02
C GLY A 214 26.14 -4.34 7.08
N CYS A 215 25.76 -4.74 5.87
CA CYS A 215 25.07 -3.93 4.88
C CYS A 215 24.08 -4.80 4.05
N ALA A 216 23.08 -4.14 3.45
CA ALA A 216 22.09 -4.79 2.58
C ALA A 216 22.52 -4.77 1.10
N TYR A 217 23.29 -3.76 0.70
CA TYR A 217 23.81 -3.58 -0.65
C TYR A 217 25.27 -3.11 -0.55
N ALA A 218 26.14 -3.58 -1.44
CA ALA A 218 27.48 -3.04 -1.57
C ALA A 218 28.05 -3.25 -2.96
N VAL A 219 28.95 -2.34 -3.34
CA VAL A 219 29.68 -2.34 -4.62
C VAL A 219 31.13 -1.93 -4.39
N VAL A 220 32.03 -2.37 -5.27
CA VAL A 220 33.44 -1.97 -5.27
C VAL A 220 33.85 -1.42 -6.63
N ALA A 221 34.82 -0.51 -6.66
CA ALA A 221 35.42 -0.01 -7.89
C ALA A 221 36.85 0.50 -7.70
N HIS A 222 37.56 0.61 -8.81
CA HIS A 222 38.77 1.42 -9.00
C HIS A 222 38.82 1.87 -10.47
N HIS A 223 39.74 2.77 -10.84
CA HIS A 223 39.77 3.39 -12.17
C HIS A 223 39.92 2.42 -13.36
N GLY A 224 40.21 1.13 -13.13
CA GLY A 224 40.26 0.10 -14.16
C GLY A 224 39.08 -0.88 -14.17
N LEU A 225 38.45 -1.18 -13.01
CA LEU A 225 37.32 -2.11 -12.91
C LEU A 225 36.39 -1.80 -11.73
N ALA A 226 35.12 -2.07 -11.96
CA ALA A 226 34.01 -2.05 -11.01
C ALA A 226 33.43 -3.46 -10.80
N GLY A 227 32.77 -3.72 -9.67
CA GLY A 227 32.12 -4.99 -9.40
C GLY A 227 31.05 -4.94 -8.31
N ALA A 228 30.05 -5.83 -8.43
CA ALA A 228 28.91 -5.91 -7.53
C ALA A 228 28.50 -7.37 -7.26
N LEU A 229 27.76 -7.59 -6.16
CA LEU A 229 27.46 -8.91 -5.59
C LEU A 229 25.98 -9.01 -5.17
N GLU A 230 25.29 -10.04 -5.63
CA GLU A 230 23.94 -10.44 -5.20
C GLU A 230 23.97 -11.87 -4.62
N THR A 231 23.14 -12.15 -3.61
CA THR A 231 23.14 -13.42 -2.85
C THR A 231 21.81 -13.67 -2.15
N ASN A 232 21.47 -14.94 -1.89
CA ASN A 232 20.32 -15.37 -1.07
C ASN A 232 20.67 -15.59 0.42
N THR A 233 21.71 -14.95 0.94
CA THR A 233 21.98 -14.89 2.37
C THR A 233 20.76 -14.42 3.16
N VAL A 234 20.42 -15.16 4.21
CA VAL A 234 19.35 -14.85 5.14
C VAL A 234 19.69 -15.51 6.48
N TYR A 235 19.70 -14.72 7.56
CA TYR A 235 19.88 -15.22 8.92
C TYR A 235 18.60 -15.90 9.40
N ASP A 236 18.72 -17.10 9.99
CA ASP A 236 17.55 -17.82 10.51
C ASP A 236 16.91 -17.09 11.68
N ARG A 237 17.77 -16.52 12.55
CA ARG A 237 17.43 -15.76 13.74
C ARG A 237 18.23 -14.46 13.75
N PRO A 238 17.73 -13.38 13.13
CA PRO A 238 18.44 -12.10 13.07
C PRO A 238 18.44 -11.39 14.42
N ASP A 239 19.43 -10.52 14.59
CA ASP A 239 19.62 -9.62 15.72
C ASP A 239 19.58 -8.15 15.27
N SER A 240 19.90 -7.20 16.15
CA SER A 240 19.97 -5.77 15.82
C SER A 240 21.07 -5.36 14.82
N SER A 241 22.05 -6.25 14.55
CA SER A 241 23.09 -6.01 13.55
C SER A 241 22.70 -6.53 12.16
N THR A 242 21.89 -7.60 12.11
CA THR A 242 21.53 -8.35 10.90
C THR A 242 20.09 -8.12 10.40
N SER A 243 19.21 -7.54 11.21
CA SER A 243 17.81 -7.21 10.86
C SER A 243 17.69 -6.21 9.71
N TRP A 244 16.47 -6.09 9.15
CA TRP A 244 16.17 -5.30 7.94
C TRP A 244 17.11 -5.64 6.77
N GLU A 245 17.49 -6.93 6.68
CA GLU A 245 18.49 -7.51 5.77
C GLU A 245 19.86 -6.78 5.77
N ASN A 246 20.23 -6.10 6.86
CA ASN A 246 21.55 -5.50 7.01
C ASN A 246 22.63 -6.54 7.35
N GLY A 247 22.27 -7.80 7.55
CA GLY A 247 23.21 -8.93 7.57
C GLY A 247 23.53 -9.52 6.20
N ARG A 248 22.89 -9.06 5.10
CA ARG A 248 23.01 -9.70 3.77
C ARG A 248 24.46 -9.77 3.30
N LEU A 249 25.24 -8.72 3.53
CA LEU A 249 26.65 -8.61 3.16
C LEU A 249 27.48 -8.01 4.31
N TRP A 250 28.71 -8.47 4.48
CA TRP A 250 29.68 -7.94 5.45
C TRP A 250 30.80 -7.18 4.73
N ARG A 251 30.94 -5.89 5.01
CA ARG A 251 32.15 -5.12 4.63
C ARG A 251 33.19 -5.20 5.74
N ARG A 252 34.48 -5.27 5.40
CA ARG A 252 35.59 -5.30 6.38
C ARG A 252 36.83 -4.61 5.82
N THR A 253 37.53 -3.84 6.64
CA THR A 253 38.80 -3.21 6.25
C THR A 253 39.97 -3.97 6.89
N VAL A 254 40.93 -4.44 6.08
CA VAL A 254 42.02 -5.32 6.51
C VAL A 254 43.37 -4.75 6.05
N ARG A 255 44.28 -4.48 7.01
CA ARG A 255 45.67 -4.11 6.69
C ARG A 255 46.48 -5.34 6.30
N LYS A 256 47.33 -5.19 5.30
CA LYS A 256 48.34 -6.15 4.83
C LYS A 256 49.71 -5.45 4.76
N ASP A 257 50.76 -6.23 4.51
CA ASP A 257 52.10 -5.66 4.29
C ASP A 257 52.13 -4.89 2.95
N GLY A 258 52.27 -3.57 3.04
CA GLY A 258 52.35 -2.66 1.90
C GLY A 258 51.01 -2.09 1.39
N PHE A 259 49.86 -2.60 1.83
CA PHE A 259 48.54 -2.13 1.34
C PHE A 259 47.40 -2.43 2.34
N THR A 260 46.27 -1.76 2.15
CA THR A 260 45.01 -2.01 2.89
C THR A 260 43.94 -2.50 1.92
N GLU A 261 43.17 -3.50 2.30
CA GLU A 261 42.01 -4.01 1.54
C GLU A 261 40.69 -3.58 2.17
N ALA A 262 39.75 -3.13 1.34
CA ALA A 262 38.33 -3.10 1.65
C ALA A 262 37.67 -4.33 1.02
N ARG A 263 37.22 -5.27 1.85
CA ARG A 263 36.65 -6.57 1.47
C ARG A 263 35.14 -6.61 1.65
N LEU A 264 34.48 -7.44 0.84
CA LEU A 264 33.05 -7.74 0.87
C LEU A 264 32.81 -9.26 0.85
N ALA A 265 32.12 -9.76 1.87
CA ALA A 265 31.74 -11.16 2.03
C ALA A 265 30.19 -11.31 2.12
N PRO A 266 29.62 -12.49 1.78
CA PRO A 266 28.23 -12.81 2.11
C PRO A 266 28.05 -13.00 3.63
N GLY A 267 26.84 -12.79 4.13
CA GLY A 267 26.45 -13.23 5.47
C GLY A 267 26.10 -14.72 5.56
N GLN A 268 25.31 -15.06 6.58
CA GLN A 268 24.74 -16.40 6.75
C GLN A 268 23.72 -16.74 5.65
N TRP A 269 23.69 -18.00 5.24
CA TRP A 269 22.57 -18.61 4.51
C TRP A 269 21.83 -19.58 5.44
N THR A 270 20.50 -19.59 5.37
CA THR A 270 19.67 -20.62 6.00
C THR A 270 19.37 -21.71 4.98
N HIS A 271 19.69 -22.98 5.31
CA HIS A 271 19.33 -24.14 4.48
C HIS A 271 18.12 -24.89 5.03
N ARG A 272 18.05 -25.09 6.35
CA ARG A 272 16.91 -25.66 7.06
C ARG A 272 16.62 -24.82 8.31
N ALA A 273 15.61 -23.99 8.24
CA ALA A 273 15.26 -23.07 9.32
C ALA A 273 14.87 -23.83 10.59
N ALA A 274 15.29 -23.37 11.78
CA ALA A 274 14.95 -24.03 13.04
C ALA A 274 13.43 -24.23 13.21
N GLY A 275 13.00 -25.49 13.30
CA GLY A 275 11.59 -25.90 13.39
C GLY A 275 10.92 -26.23 12.06
N ALA A 276 11.50 -25.86 10.91
CA ALA A 276 11.04 -26.29 9.60
C ALA A 276 11.46 -27.75 9.32
N THR A 277 10.69 -28.44 8.48
CA THR A 277 11.00 -29.80 8.00
C THR A 277 11.46 -29.83 6.55
N ASP A 278 11.14 -28.79 5.77
CA ASP A 278 11.62 -28.56 4.42
C ASP A 278 12.88 -27.67 4.40
N THR A 279 13.53 -27.61 3.24
CA THR A 279 14.77 -26.86 3.02
C THR A 279 14.58 -25.69 2.05
N GLU A 280 15.44 -24.70 2.18
CA GLU A 280 15.44 -23.46 1.42
C GLU A 280 16.28 -23.56 0.14
N PRO A 281 16.05 -22.68 -0.86
CA PRO A 281 16.85 -22.61 -2.08
C PRO A 281 18.35 -22.54 -1.78
N LEU A 282 19.13 -23.42 -2.42
CA LEU A 282 20.54 -23.62 -2.07
C LEU A 282 21.35 -22.30 -2.07
N PRO A 283 22.32 -22.15 -1.15
CA PRO A 283 23.19 -20.98 -1.07
C PRO A 283 23.84 -20.62 -2.41
N TYR A 284 23.71 -19.37 -2.84
CA TYR A 284 24.43 -18.82 -3.99
C TYR A 284 24.90 -17.39 -3.73
N ALA A 285 25.93 -17.00 -4.46
CA ALA A 285 26.41 -15.65 -4.62
C ALA A 285 26.80 -15.43 -6.09
N THR A 286 26.33 -14.35 -6.71
CA THR A 286 26.70 -13.97 -8.08
C THR A 286 27.44 -12.64 -8.05
N VAL A 287 28.65 -12.63 -8.60
CA VAL A 287 29.45 -11.43 -8.83
C VAL A 287 29.34 -11.02 -10.29
N VAL A 288 29.18 -9.72 -10.55
CA VAL A 288 29.38 -9.10 -11.87
C VAL A 288 30.58 -8.18 -11.82
N VAL A 289 31.45 -8.26 -12.82
CA VAL A 289 32.63 -7.38 -12.99
C VAL A 289 32.43 -6.53 -14.25
N THR A 290 32.81 -5.26 -14.23
CA THR A 290 32.58 -4.33 -15.36
C THR A 290 33.65 -3.25 -15.48
N GLY A 291 33.77 -2.63 -16.65
CA GLY A 291 34.30 -1.27 -16.80
C GLY A 291 33.16 -0.24 -16.85
N ASP A 292 33.40 0.92 -17.46
CA ASP A 292 32.41 1.98 -17.69
C ASP A 292 31.08 1.41 -18.25
N ARG A 293 29.99 1.71 -17.55
CA ARG A 293 28.60 1.41 -17.93
C ARG A 293 27.78 2.66 -18.19
N ASN A 294 28.21 3.81 -17.68
CA ASN A 294 27.43 5.04 -17.67
C ASN A 294 27.75 5.95 -18.88
N GLY A 295 28.98 5.89 -19.40
CA GLY A 295 29.48 6.58 -20.58
C GLY A 295 30.19 7.92 -20.31
N ASP A 296 30.62 8.21 -19.08
CA ASP A 296 31.36 9.41 -18.70
C ASP A 296 32.90 9.25 -18.75
N GLY A 297 33.40 8.03 -18.96
CA GLY A 297 34.84 7.74 -19.04
C GLY A 297 35.55 7.60 -17.70
N VAL A 298 34.81 7.61 -16.59
CA VAL A 298 35.29 7.21 -15.25
C VAL A 298 34.81 5.77 -14.98
N ILE A 299 35.47 5.06 -14.07
CA ILE A 299 34.99 3.78 -13.53
C ILE A 299 34.85 3.95 -12.03
N ASP A 300 33.60 4.03 -11.54
CA ASP A 300 33.29 4.26 -10.14
C ASP A 300 32.17 3.33 -9.61
N TRP A 301 31.68 3.61 -8.40
CA TRP A 301 30.61 2.84 -7.76
C TRP A 301 29.29 2.87 -8.57
N GLN A 302 29.06 3.86 -9.43
CA GLN A 302 27.87 4.00 -10.27
C GLN A 302 27.88 2.94 -11.37
N ASP A 303 29.03 2.63 -11.98
CA ASP A 303 29.13 1.58 -12.99
C ASP A 303 28.90 0.19 -12.37
N ALA A 304 29.47 -0.03 -11.18
CA ALA A 304 29.18 -1.21 -10.37
C ALA A 304 27.68 -1.30 -10.02
N ALA A 305 27.04 -0.18 -9.67
CA ALA A 305 25.62 -0.11 -9.37
C ALA A 305 24.72 -0.26 -10.61
N ILE A 306 25.16 0.16 -11.80
CA ILE A 306 24.48 -0.16 -13.07
C ILE A 306 24.58 -1.66 -13.33
N ALA A 307 25.78 -2.24 -13.24
CA ALA A 307 26.01 -3.67 -13.47
C ALA A 307 25.29 -4.56 -12.45
N PHE A 308 25.14 -4.12 -11.19
CA PHE A 308 24.34 -4.82 -10.18
C PHE A 308 22.89 -5.07 -10.65
N ARG A 309 22.32 -4.21 -11.50
CA ARG A 309 20.98 -4.41 -12.07
C ARG A 309 20.88 -5.64 -12.98
N ASP A 310 21.99 -6.15 -13.50
CA ASP A 310 22.04 -7.35 -14.34
C ASP A 310 21.83 -8.64 -13.51
N ILE A 311 22.08 -8.58 -12.19
CA ILE A 311 22.08 -9.74 -11.29
C ILE A 311 21.08 -9.63 -10.12
N MET A 312 20.65 -8.41 -9.75
CA MET A 312 19.80 -8.20 -8.57
C MET A 312 18.39 -8.79 -8.71
N VAL A 313 17.82 -9.25 -7.58
CA VAL A 313 16.40 -9.61 -7.54
C VAL A 313 15.54 -8.37 -7.84
N THR A 314 14.67 -8.48 -8.84
CA THR A 314 13.69 -7.45 -9.22
C THR A 314 12.31 -7.80 -8.64
N PRO A 315 11.63 -6.88 -7.93
CA PRO A 315 10.26 -7.08 -7.46
C PRO A 315 9.28 -7.32 -8.61
N LEU A 316 8.27 -8.16 -8.37
CA LEU A 316 7.21 -8.42 -9.34
C LEU A 316 6.38 -7.13 -9.55
N GLY A 317 6.15 -6.71 -10.81
CA GLY A 317 5.38 -5.51 -11.14
C GLY A 317 6.15 -4.18 -11.01
N ALA A 318 7.47 -4.22 -10.85
CA ALA A 318 8.34 -3.05 -10.74
C ALA A 318 8.44 -2.20 -12.02
N GLU A 319 8.28 -2.82 -13.19
CA GLU A 319 8.31 -2.17 -14.50
C GLU A 319 7.23 -1.09 -14.67
N ASP A 320 6.12 -1.25 -13.95
CA ASP A 320 4.93 -0.42 -13.97
C ASP A 320 4.83 0.57 -12.79
N THR A 321 5.79 0.57 -11.85
CA THR A 321 5.79 1.51 -10.70
C THR A 321 5.75 2.97 -11.15
N CYS A 322 6.43 3.31 -12.26
CA CYS A 322 6.38 4.65 -12.85
C CYS A 322 5.00 5.06 -13.40
N LEU A 323 4.05 4.12 -13.59
CA LEU A 323 2.71 4.42 -14.10
C LEU A 323 1.70 4.69 -12.99
N ARG A 324 1.90 4.12 -11.79
CA ARG A 324 1.05 4.27 -10.59
C ARG A 324 1.21 5.67 -10.00
N VAL A 325 0.55 6.68 -10.58
CA VAL A 325 0.69 8.09 -10.14
C VAL A 325 -0.21 8.43 -8.97
N VAL A 326 -1.34 7.75 -8.80
CA VAL A 326 -2.40 8.16 -7.86
C VAL A 326 -2.68 7.06 -6.82
N PRO A 327 -1.87 6.94 -5.75
CA PRO A 327 -2.20 6.08 -4.61
C PRO A 327 -3.27 6.73 -3.72
N HIS A 328 -4.21 5.93 -3.21
CA HIS A 328 -5.27 6.34 -2.28
C HIS A 328 -5.80 5.18 -1.43
N ILE A 329 -6.50 5.48 -0.32
CA ILE A 329 -7.13 4.52 0.58
C ILE A 329 -8.63 4.84 0.74
N PRO A 330 -9.51 4.07 0.07
CA PRO A 330 -10.91 3.94 0.44
C PRO A 330 -11.00 3.22 1.79
N PHE A 331 -11.46 3.94 2.81
CA PHE A 331 -11.37 3.49 4.20
C PHE A 331 -12.71 3.01 4.75
N ASN A 332 -12.76 1.82 5.35
CA ASN A 332 -13.94 1.31 6.06
C ASN A 332 -13.55 0.86 7.47
N PHE A 333 -14.39 1.19 8.45
CA PHE A 333 -14.12 0.92 9.86
C PHE A 333 -15.41 0.73 10.67
N ALA A 334 -15.31 0.03 11.81
CA ALA A 334 -16.31 0.02 12.89
C ALA A 334 -17.77 -0.26 12.45
N SER A 335 -17.97 -1.19 11.51
CA SER A 335 -19.29 -1.55 10.92
C SER A 335 -19.95 -0.45 10.08
N GLN A 336 -19.37 0.76 9.97
CA GLN A 336 -20.04 1.93 9.39
C GLN A 336 -20.24 1.83 7.86
N ALA A 337 -19.36 1.10 7.17
CA ALA A 337 -19.29 0.99 5.72
C ALA A 337 -19.40 2.38 5.03
N THR A 338 -18.49 3.28 5.37
CA THR A 338 -18.45 4.66 4.87
C THR A 338 -18.02 4.75 3.41
N ASN A 339 -17.20 3.79 2.93
CA ASN A 339 -16.80 3.68 1.52
C ASN A 339 -17.11 2.27 0.96
N PRO A 340 -18.40 1.92 0.73
CA PRO A 340 -18.78 0.63 0.14
C PRO A 340 -18.09 0.37 -1.20
N PHE A 341 -17.88 -0.89 -1.58
CA PHE A 341 -17.05 -1.22 -2.75
C PHE A 341 -17.59 -0.62 -4.07
N LEU A 342 -18.91 -0.53 -4.26
CA LEU A 342 -19.50 0.11 -5.45
C LEU A 342 -19.48 1.66 -5.39
N ALA A 343 -19.40 2.28 -4.21
CA ALA A 343 -19.13 3.72 -4.10
C ALA A 343 -17.66 4.03 -4.41
N THR A 344 -16.75 3.15 -3.98
CA THR A 344 -15.32 3.18 -4.34
C THR A 344 -15.14 3.07 -5.86
N LEU A 345 -15.99 2.30 -6.56
CA LEU A 345 -15.95 2.19 -8.02
C LEU A 345 -16.26 3.53 -8.72
N ASP A 346 -17.20 4.29 -8.19
CA ASP A 346 -17.48 5.65 -8.66
C ASP A 346 -16.32 6.60 -8.32
N ASN A 347 -15.72 6.55 -7.13
CA ASN A 347 -14.51 7.32 -6.83
C ASN A 347 -13.35 7.01 -7.80
N VAL A 348 -13.12 5.73 -8.12
CA VAL A 348 -12.14 5.29 -9.15
C VAL A 348 -12.46 5.85 -10.54
N LYS A 349 -13.74 5.94 -10.92
CA LYS A 349 -14.17 6.62 -12.17
C LYS A 349 -13.85 8.12 -12.13
N ARG A 350 -14.19 8.78 -11.01
CA ARG A 350 -13.98 10.21 -10.77
C ARG A 350 -12.49 10.60 -10.89
N ILE A 351 -11.60 9.82 -10.29
CA ILE A 351 -10.14 10.01 -10.38
C ILE A 351 -9.64 9.78 -11.81
N SER A 352 -10.18 8.79 -12.51
CA SER A 352 -9.83 8.51 -13.91
C SER A 352 -10.24 9.66 -14.84
N LEU A 353 -11.43 10.25 -14.63
CA LEU A 353 -11.87 11.45 -15.35
C LEU A 353 -10.98 12.66 -15.04
N ALA A 354 -10.77 12.97 -13.75
CA ALA A 354 -9.95 14.09 -13.27
C ALA A 354 -8.51 14.07 -13.81
N THR A 355 -7.96 12.89 -14.08
CA THR A 355 -6.56 12.71 -14.50
C THR A 355 -6.40 12.35 -15.98
N ASP A 356 -7.48 12.26 -16.77
CA ASP A 356 -7.46 11.65 -18.12
C ASP A 356 -6.94 10.19 -18.11
N GLY A 357 -7.13 9.46 -17.02
CA GLY A 357 -6.71 8.08 -16.84
C GLY A 357 -5.22 7.90 -16.53
N LEU A 358 -4.65 8.68 -15.60
CA LEU A 358 -3.42 8.27 -14.93
C LEU A 358 -3.67 6.95 -14.16
N ARG A 359 -2.65 6.09 -13.98
CA ARG A 359 -2.89 4.83 -13.26
C ARG A 359 -2.99 5.09 -11.76
N GLN A 360 -4.04 4.54 -11.17
CA GLN A 360 -4.32 4.59 -9.73
C GLN A 360 -3.73 3.37 -9.03
N PHE A 361 -3.50 3.50 -7.72
CA PHE A 361 -3.16 2.39 -6.84
C PHE A 361 -4.10 2.43 -5.63
N THR A 362 -5.25 1.77 -5.78
CA THR A 362 -6.35 1.78 -4.82
C THR A 362 -6.08 0.75 -3.72
N ILE A 363 -5.86 1.20 -2.48
CA ILE A 363 -5.55 0.34 -1.33
C ILE A 363 -6.79 0.19 -0.45
N LEU A 364 -7.48 -0.94 -0.54
CA LEU A 364 -8.73 -1.20 0.18
C LEU A 364 -8.43 -1.52 1.65
N LYS A 365 -8.49 -0.49 2.51
CA LYS A 365 -8.27 -0.61 3.97
C LYS A 365 -9.60 -0.86 4.67
N GLY A 366 -9.76 -2.08 5.20
CA GLY A 366 -11.00 -2.56 5.79
C GLY A 366 -11.92 -3.36 4.87
N TYR A 367 -11.35 -4.14 3.96
CA TYR A 367 -12.09 -5.03 3.05
C TYR A 367 -12.64 -6.31 3.72
N GLN A 368 -12.26 -6.56 4.98
CA GLN A 368 -12.63 -7.74 5.78
C GLN A 368 -13.62 -7.37 6.89
N SER A 369 -14.48 -8.30 7.29
CA SER A 369 -15.34 -8.22 8.48
C SER A 369 -15.97 -6.81 8.66
N GLU A 370 -15.82 -6.18 9.83
CA GLU A 370 -16.41 -4.88 10.16
C GLU A 370 -15.58 -3.67 9.67
N GLY A 371 -14.41 -3.90 9.06
CA GLY A 371 -13.52 -2.87 8.55
C GLY A 371 -12.04 -3.11 8.85
N HIS A 372 -11.25 -2.03 8.88
CA HIS A 372 -9.85 -2.05 9.32
C HIS A 372 -9.78 -2.63 10.73
N ASP A 373 -8.77 -3.45 10.99
CA ASP A 373 -8.38 -3.89 12.33
C ASP A 373 -9.53 -4.49 13.16
N SER A 374 -10.33 -5.31 12.46
CA SER A 374 -11.43 -6.09 13.01
C SER A 374 -11.11 -7.60 13.05
N ALA A 375 -10.70 -8.22 11.93
CA ALA A 375 -10.59 -9.69 11.81
C ALA A 375 -9.29 -10.21 11.16
N HIS A 376 -8.12 -9.61 11.48
CA HIS A 376 -6.84 -10.18 11.06
C HIS A 376 -6.57 -11.54 11.73
N PRO A 377 -5.97 -12.53 11.04
CA PRO A 377 -5.47 -12.54 9.66
C PRO A 377 -6.39 -13.31 8.69
N ASP A 378 -7.72 -13.12 8.75
CA ASP A 378 -8.68 -13.78 7.84
C ASP A 378 -8.64 -13.17 6.43
N TYR A 379 -7.57 -13.38 5.67
CA TYR A 379 -7.39 -12.73 4.36
C TYR A 379 -8.47 -13.15 3.33
N ALA A 380 -9.21 -14.22 3.59
CA ALA A 380 -10.26 -14.76 2.74
C ALA A 380 -11.37 -15.39 3.58
N GLY A 381 -12.60 -15.44 3.04
CA GLY A 381 -13.76 -16.03 3.72
C GLY A 381 -14.36 -15.19 4.86
N ASN A 382 -13.86 -13.98 5.10
CA ASN A 382 -14.40 -13.02 6.08
C ASN A 382 -14.39 -11.61 5.48
N TYR A 383 -15.16 -11.40 4.41
CA TYR A 383 -15.21 -10.15 3.66
C TYR A 383 -16.16 -9.14 4.33
N ASN A 384 -16.01 -7.86 4.00
CA ASN A 384 -16.86 -6.80 4.58
C ASN A 384 -18.25 -6.79 3.92
N GLU A 385 -19.14 -7.64 4.42
CA GLU A 385 -20.52 -7.78 3.94
C GLU A 385 -21.30 -6.46 4.03
N ARG A 386 -21.07 -5.65 5.08
CA ARG A 386 -21.67 -4.31 5.21
C ARG A 386 -21.21 -3.34 4.12
N ALA A 387 -20.01 -3.50 3.58
CA ALA A 387 -19.50 -2.78 2.40
C ALA A 387 -19.90 -3.39 1.05
N GLY A 388 -20.53 -4.58 1.03
CA GLY A 388 -21.02 -5.29 -0.17
C GLY A 388 -20.45 -6.71 -0.37
N GLY A 389 -19.60 -7.19 0.55
CA GLY A 389 -19.08 -8.55 0.52
C GLY A 389 -18.16 -8.85 -0.67
N LEU A 390 -17.94 -10.15 -0.92
CA LEU A 390 -17.04 -10.61 -1.99
C LEU A 390 -17.53 -10.24 -3.41
N ASP A 391 -18.84 -10.23 -3.65
CA ASP A 391 -19.40 -9.97 -4.98
C ASP A 391 -19.20 -8.50 -5.42
N ASP A 392 -19.44 -7.53 -4.53
CA ASP A 392 -19.20 -6.12 -4.82
C ASP A 392 -17.70 -5.79 -4.85
N LEU A 393 -16.88 -6.40 -3.99
CA LEU A 393 -15.40 -6.32 -4.04
C LEU A 393 -14.87 -6.78 -5.40
N ASN A 394 -15.31 -7.96 -5.86
CA ASN A 394 -14.93 -8.51 -7.15
C ASN A 394 -15.47 -7.68 -8.32
N THR A 395 -16.60 -7.02 -8.15
CA THR A 395 -17.18 -6.12 -9.16
C THR A 395 -16.40 -4.81 -9.26
N LEU A 396 -16.07 -4.17 -8.12
CA LEU A 396 -15.16 -3.03 -8.02
C LEU A 396 -13.83 -3.31 -8.75
N VAL A 397 -13.16 -4.40 -8.42
CA VAL A 397 -11.86 -4.77 -9.00
C VAL A 397 -11.98 -5.01 -10.51
N ARG A 398 -13.04 -5.72 -10.94
CA ARG A 398 -13.28 -6.06 -12.35
C ARG A 398 -13.70 -4.88 -13.22
N ALA A 399 -14.41 -3.91 -12.66
CA ALA A 399 -14.83 -2.70 -13.36
C ALA A 399 -13.76 -1.60 -13.29
N GLY A 400 -13.18 -1.33 -12.11
CA GLY A 400 -12.19 -0.28 -11.89
C GLY A 400 -10.89 -0.47 -12.68
N LYS A 401 -10.50 -1.70 -13.02
CA LYS A 401 -9.36 -1.95 -13.92
C LYS A 401 -9.57 -1.38 -15.34
N LYS A 402 -10.82 -1.27 -15.81
CA LYS A 402 -11.17 -0.57 -17.07
C LYS A 402 -10.80 0.92 -17.02
N TRP A 403 -10.84 1.50 -15.81
CA TRP A 403 -10.58 2.91 -15.50
C TRP A 403 -9.13 3.16 -15.08
N ASN A 404 -8.22 2.20 -15.36
CA ASN A 404 -6.79 2.25 -15.07
C ASN A 404 -6.47 2.32 -13.56
N SER A 405 -7.13 1.49 -12.74
CA SER A 405 -6.70 1.25 -11.36
C SER A 405 -6.02 -0.13 -11.22
N ASP A 406 -4.82 -0.14 -10.63
CA ASP A 406 -4.32 -1.32 -9.91
C ASP A 406 -5.03 -1.37 -8.53
N PHE A 407 -5.20 -2.56 -7.96
CA PHE A 407 -5.85 -2.75 -6.65
C PHE A 407 -4.97 -3.53 -5.68
N ALA A 408 -4.95 -3.07 -4.42
CA ALA A 408 -4.39 -3.78 -3.28
C ALA A 408 -5.43 -3.91 -2.16
N VAL A 409 -5.24 -4.89 -1.28
CA VAL A 409 -5.94 -4.99 0.00
C VAL A 409 -4.98 -4.82 1.16
N HIS A 410 -5.43 -4.15 2.22
CA HIS A 410 -4.75 -4.08 3.51
C HIS A 410 -4.83 -5.42 4.24
N VAL A 411 -3.71 -5.95 4.70
CA VAL A 411 -3.62 -7.17 5.50
C VAL A 411 -2.58 -7.01 6.61
N ASN A 412 -2.79 -7.66 7.75
CA ASN A 412 -1.83 -7.70 8.85
C ASN A 412 -1.37 -9.15 9.10
N ALA A 413 -0.06 -9.35 9.26
CA ALA A 413 0.57 -10.65 9.51
C ALA A 413 1.34 -10.69 10.85
N THR A 414 1.00 -9.75 11.75
CA THR A 414 1.74 -9.40 12.96
C THR A 414 0.88 -9.60 14.22
N GLU A 415 -0.42 -9.27 14.14
CA GLU A 415 -1.38 -9.43 15.24
C GLU A 415 -2.75 -9.97 14.76
N SER A 416 -3.51 -10.56 15.68
CA SER A 416 -4.82 -11.15 15.41
C SER A 416 -5.83 -10.85 16.52
N TYR A 417 -7.10 -10.69 16.16
CA TYR A 417 -8.20 -10.40 17.09
C TYR A 417 -8.99 -11.68 17.40
N PRO A 418 -9.52 -11.84 18.64
CA PRO A 418 -10.31 -13.00 19.05
C PRO A 418 -11.46 -13.38 18.10
N VAL A 419 -12.04 -12.41 17.39
CA VAL A 419 -13.15 -12.59 16.45
C VAL A 419 -12.76 -13.26 15.13
N ALA A 420 -11.49 -13.24 14.72
CA ALA A 420 -11.04 -13.83 13.46
C ALA A 420 -11.16 -15.35 13.47
N HIS A 421 -11.65 -15.96 12.39
CA HIS A 421 -11.81 -17.41 12.24
C HIS A 421 -10.47 -18.17 12.33
N ALA A 422 -9.35 -17.54 11.97
CA ALA A 422 -8.01 -18.09 12.14
C ALA A 422 -7.49 -18.01 13.59
N PHE A 423 -8.13 -17.26 14.48
CA PHE A 423 -7.65 -17.03 15.84
C PHE A 423 -7.60 -18.33 16.67
N SER A 424 -6.48 -18.54 17.36
CA SER A 424 -6.31 -19.65 18.31
C SER A 424 -5.10 -19.40 19.20
N GLU A 425 -5.07 -20.00 20.40
CA GLU A 425 -3.88 -20.02 21.28
C GLU A 425 -2.68 -20.77 20.68
N THR A 426 -2.82 -21.34 19.49
CA THR A 426 -1.72 -21.94 18.71
C THR A 426 -1.27 -21.04 17.56
N LEU A 427 -1.98 -19.95 17.25
CA LEU A 427 -1.57 -18.91 16.30
C LEU A 427 -0.93 -17.71 17.01
N VAL A 428 -1.46 -17.34 18.18
CA VAL A 428 -1.01 -16.17 18.95
C VAL A 428 -0.42 -16.51 20.32
N ASP A 429 0.50 -15.68 20.80
CA ASP A 429 0.78 -15.61 22.24
C ASP A 429 -0.28 -14.71 22.91
N LYS A 430 -1.17 -15.34 23.69
CA LYS A 430 -2.24 -14.64 24.43
C LYS A 430 -1.72 -13.76 25.58
N ASN A 431 -0.43 -13.83 25.91
CA ASN A 431 0.22 -12.97 26.91
C ASN A 431 0.85 -11.72 26.25
N ASP A 432 1.09 -11.72 24.94
CA ASP A 432 1.64 -10.60 24.19
C ASP A 432 0.52 -9.80 23.50
N GLN A 433 -0.09 -8.91 24.27
CA GLN A 433 -1.10 -7.95 23.80
C GLN A 433 -0.46 -6.95 22.82
N GLN A 434 -1.06 -6.80 21.64
CA GLN A 434 -0.65 -5.81 20.63
C GLN A 434 -1.69 -4.67 20.59
N TRP A 435 -2.11 -4.19 19.41
CA TRP A 435 -3.03 -3.04 19.29
C TRP A 435 -4.40 -3.26 19.95
N ASP A 436 -4.92 -2.23 20.62
CA ASP A 436 -6.21 -2.21 21.32
C ASP A 436 -7.08 -1.03 20.82
N TRP A 437 -8.12 -1.33 20.04
CA TRP A 437 -9.08 -0.33 19.55
C TRP A 437 -10.54 -0.76 19.64
N LEU A 438 -11.04 -1.46 18.63
CA LEU A 438 -12.35 -2.13 18.68
C LEU A 438 -12.30 -3.33 19.63
N ASP A 439 -11.20 -4.06 19.55
CA ASP A 439 -10.85 -5.25 20.32
C ASP A 439 -9.35 -5.21 20.69
N GLN A 440 -8.98 -6.01 21.68
CA GLN A 440 -7.59 -6.31 21.98
C GLN A 440 -7.07 -7.38 21.01
N SER A 441 -6.03 -7.04 20.23
CA SER A 441 -5.28 -8.03 19.44
C SER A 441 -4.13 -8.66 20.22
N TYR A 442 -3.64 -9.78 19.71
CA TYR A 442 -2.53 -10.57 20.27
C TYR A 442 -1.49 -10.91 19.20
N ARG A 443 -0.23 -11.03 19.61
CA ARG A 443 0.91 -11.28 18.70
C ARG A 443 0.80 -12.61 17.98
N ILE A 444 0.87 -12.60 16.65
CA ILE A 444 0.98 -13.83 15.84
C ILE A 444 2.40 -14.40 15.97
N ASP A 445 2.53 -15.71 16.22
CA ASP A 445 3.78 -16.44 16.02
C ASP A 445 4.01 -16.64 14.51
N ALA A 446 4.61 -15.63 13.89
CA ALA A 446 4.93 -15.62 12.46
C ALA A 446 5.86 -16.79 12.06
N ARG A 447 6.69 -17.28 12.99
CA ARG A 447 7.61 -18.40 12.73
C ARG A 447 6.82 -19.70 12.60
N ARG A 448 5.94 -20.00 13.56
CA ARG A 448 5.03 -21.14 13.52
C ARG A 448 4.11 -21.06 12.30
N ASP A 449 3.50 -19.91 12.03
CA ASP A 449 2.50 -19.72 10.95
C ASP A 449 3.11 -19.94 9.56
N LEU A 450 4.40 -19.60 9.39
CA LEU A 450 5.20 -19.94 8.20
C LEU A 450 5.58 -21.43 8.14
N VAL A 451 6.02 -22.03 9.26
CA VAL A 451 6.42 -23.44 9.34
C VAL A 451 5.25 -24.40 9.09
N SER A 452 4.05 -24.12 9.62
CA SER A 452 2.86 -24.90 9.28
C SER A 452 2.36 -24.60 7.86
N GLY A 453 2.78 -23.49 7.26
CA GLY A 453 2.31 -22.99 5.98
C GLY A 453 0.88 -22.44 6.00
N ASP A 454 0.31 -22.13 7.17
CA ASP A 454 -1.05 -21.61 7.29
C ASP A 454 -1.18 -20.23 6.65
N ILE A 455 -0.26 -19.31 6.93
CA ILE A 455 -0.21 -17.98 6.29
C ILE A 455 -0.17 -18.08 4.75
N VAL A 456 0.60 -19.03 4.22
CA VAL A 456 0.73 -19.29 2.78
C VAL A 456 -0.60 -19.79 2.21
N ARG A 457 -1.32 -20.65 2.95
CA ARG A 457 -2.67 -21.13 2.59
C ARG A 457 -3.72 -20.03 2.65
N ARG A 458 -3.67 -19.12 3.63
CA ARG A 458 -4.60 -17.97 3.74
C ARG A 458 -4.43 -17.01 2.56
N PHE A 459 -3.20 -16.64 2.18
CA PHE A 459 -2.95 -15.84 0.99
C PHE A 459 -3.33 -16.54 -0.32
N ALA A 460 -3.10 -17.86 -0.40
CA ALA A 460 -3.53 -18.65 -1.54
C ALA A 460 -5.07 -18.77 -1.64
N ALA A 461 -5.81 -18.59 -0.55
CA ALA A 461 -7.27 -18.56 -0.55
C ALA A 461 -7.81 -17.24 -1.12
N LEU A 462 -7.29 -16.09 -0.66
CA LEU A 462 -7.64 -14.78 -1.20
C LEU A 462 -7.45 -14.73 -2.72
N ARG A 463 -6.39 -15.36 -3.24
CA ARG A 463 -6.10 -15.43 -4.69
C ARG A 463 -7.05 -16.33 -5.50
N ARG A 464 -7.83 -17.20 -4.86
CA ARG A 464 -8.85 -18.04 -5.52
C ARG A 464 -10.23 -17.36 -5.49
N ASP A 465 -10.52 -16.66 -4.40
CA ASP A 465 -11.81 -16.01 -4.18
C ASP A 465 -11.94 -14.67 -4.95
N ALA A 466 -10.83 -13.92 -5.09
CA ALA A 466 -10.83 -12.59 -5.67
C ALA A 466 -10.67 -12.58 -7.21
N ASP A 467 -11.21 -11.54 -7.87
CA ASP A 467 -10.98 -11.28 -9.30
C ASP A 467 -9.48 -11.06 -9.56
N PRO A 468 -8.83 -11.73 -10.55
CA PRO A 468 -7.37 -11.73 -10.72
C PRO A 468 -6.67 -10.39 -10.97
N ALA A 469 -7.41 -9.27 -11.03
CA ALA A 469 -6.84 -7.93 -11.02
C ALA A 469 -6.57 -7.38 -9.60
N LEU A 470 -7.12 -7.99 -8.55
CA LEU A 470 -6.60 -7.84 -7.19
C LEU A 470 -5.34 -8.70 -7.09
N ASN A 471 -4.21 -8.10 -7.42
CA ASN A 471 -2.92 -8.78 -7.54
C ASN A 471 -1.84 -8.22 -6.60
N SER A 472 -2.20 -7.23 -5.77
CA SER A 472 -1.28 -6.54 -4.86
C SER A 472 -1.74 -6.66 -3.40
N LEU A 473 -0.78 -6.68 -2.47
CA LEU A 473 -1.03 -6.70 -1.03
C LEU A 473 -0.37 -5.48 -0.38
N TYR A 474 -1.06 -4.86 0.57
CA TYR A 474 -0.50 -3.89 1.50
C TYR A 474 -0.36 -4.55 2.87
N ILE A 475 0.88 -4.83 3.28
CA ILE A 475 1.19 -5.58 4.50
C ILE A 475 1.58 -4.61 5.61
N ASP A 476 0.64 -4.40 6.52
CA ASP A 476 0.72 -3.44 7.62
C ASP A 476 1.49 -4.01 8.82
N VAL A 477 2.10 -3.11 9.62
CA VAL A 477 2.75 -3.43 10.91
C VAL A 477 3.89 -4.47 10.83
N PHE A 478 4.38 -4.81 9.63
CA PHE A 478 5.30 -5.95 9.45
C PHE A 478 6.72 -5.71 10.03
N ARG A 479 6.95 -6.24 11.25
CA ARG A 479 8.20 -6.02 12.02
C ARG A 479 9.29 -7.09 11.81
N GLU A 480 8.96 -8.18 11.12
CA GLU A 480 9.84 -9.36 10.99
C GLU A 480 11.11 -9.09 10.14
N SER A 481 12.09 -10.00 10.24
CA SER A 481 13.36 -9.95 9.50
C SER A 481 13.94 -11.35 9.33
N GLY A 482 15.04 -11.48 8.59
CA GLY A 482 15.69 -12.78 8.38
C GLY A 482 14.77 -13.77 7.67
N TRP A 483 14.81 -15.04 8.07
CA TRP A 483 14.03 -16.11 7.42
C TRP A 483 12.53 -15.82 7.41
N ASN A 484 11.96 -15.26 8.49
CA ASN A 484 10.53 -14.92 8.54
C ASN A 484 10.13 -13.94 7.42
N SER A 485 10.99 -12.95 7.14
CA SER A 485 10.79 -12.00 6.04
C SER A 485 11.02 -12.63 4.67
N ASP A 486 12.11 -13.40 4.47
CA ASP A 486 12.36 -13.98 3.15
C ASP A 486 11.35 -15.05 2.75
N ARG A 487 11.04 -15.98 3.66
CA ARG A 487 10.10 -17.06 3.41
C ARG A 487 8.73 -16.50 3.00
N LEU A 488 8.26 -15.44 3.66
CA LEU A 488 7.01 -14.76 3.28
C LEU A 488 7.15 -13.99 1.95
N GLN A 489 8.17 -13.14 1.78
CA GLN A 489 8.32 -12.31 0.58
C GLN A 489 8.53 -13.14 -0.71
N ARG A 490 9.04 -14.37 -0.55
CA ARG A 490 9.16 -15.39 -1.59
C ARG A 490 7.86 -16.13 -1.82
N ALA A 491 7.23 -16.71 -0.80
CA ALA A 491 5.96 -17.41 -0.96
C ALA A 491 4.86 -16.54 -1.59
N LEU A 492 4.83 -15.24 -1.27
CA LEU A 492 3.93 -14.27 -1.90
C LEU A 492 4.26 -14.02 -3.38
N ARG A 493 5.54 -13.81 -3.70
CA ARG A 493 6.02 -13.62 -5.08
C ARG A 493 5.78 -14.86 -5.96
N ASP A 494 5.95 -16.05 -5.39
CA ASP A 494 5.78 -17.33 -6.08
C ASP A 494 4.28 -17.64 -6.33
N GLN A 495 3.38 -17.13 -5.48
CA GLN A 495 1.94 -17.04 -5.79
C GLN A 495 1.61 -15.97 -6.85
N GLY A 496 2.53 -15.04 -7.13
CA GLY A 496 2.34 -13.93 -8.07
C GLY A 496 1.72 -12.67 -7.45
N TRP A 497 1.88 -12.45 -6.15
CA TRP A 497 1.50 -11.19 -5.50
C TRP A 497 2.55 -10.10 -5.73
N HIS A 498 2.09 -8.90 -6.08
CA HIS A 498 2.86 -7.67 -5.85
C HIS A 498 2.82 -7.34 -4.35
N VAL A 499 3.95 -6.94 -3.78
CA VAL A 499 4.06 -6.64 -2.35
C VAL A 499 4.23 -5.14 -2.15
N THR A 500 3.51 -4.59 -1.18
CA THR A 500 3.69 -3.25 -0.63
C THR A 500 3.58 -3.35 0.89
N SER A 501 4.13 -2.39 1.63
CA SER A 501 4.16 -2.46 3.10
C SER A 501 4.01 -1.09 3.73
N GLU A 502 3.70 -1.05 5.02
CA GLU A 502 3.71 0.18 5.80
C GLU A 502 5.09 0.88 5.72
N TRP A 503 6.14 0.16 6.11
CA TRP A 503 7.49 0.70 6.37
C TRP A 503 8.44 0.54 5.19
N GLY A 504 9.36 1.50 5.02
CA GLY A 504 10.40 1.44 3.99
C GLY A 504 11.37 0.25 4.12
N HIS A 505 11.45 -0.38 5.29
CA HIS A 505 12.26 -1.59 5.53
C HIS A 505 11.50 -2.92 5.26
N GLY A 506 10.18 -2.88 5.14
CA GLY A 506 9.35 -4.09 5.11
C GLY A 506 9.55 -4.90 3.84
N LEU A 507 9.83 -6.20 3.95
CA LEU A 507 9.88 -7.17 2.84
C LEU A 507 10.74 -6.66 1.65
N GLU A 508 11.95 -6.18 1.96
CA GLU A 508 12.73 -5.31 1.05
C GLU A 508 12.90 -5.90 -0.34
N ARG A 509 13.08 -7.21 -0.52
CA ARG A 509 13.34 -7.79 -1.85
C ARG A 509 12.10 -7.81 -2.76
N SER A 510 10.90 -7.67 -2.19
CA SER A 510 9.62 -7.70 -2.94
C SER A 510 8.79 -6.40 -2.87
N THR A 511 9.01 -5.50 -1.89
CA THR A 511 8.20 -4.29 -1.71
C THR A 511 8.37 -3.24 -2.82
N LEU A 512 7.26 -2.88 -3.47
CA LEU A 512 7.16 -1.83 -4.49
C LEU A 512 6.91 -0.43 -3.92
N TRP A 513 6.17 -0.31 -2.83
CA TRP A 513 5.65 0.96 -2.30
C TRP A 513 5.61 0.90 -0.78
N SER A 514 5.91 2.03 -0.13
CA SER A 514 5.77 2.21 1.32
C SER A 514 4.88 3.41 1.66
N HIS A 515 3.99 3.20 2.62
CA HIS A 515 3.07 4.19 3.14
C HIS A 515 3.83 5.36 3.79
N TRP A 516 4.68 5.06 4.77
CA TRP A 516 5.53 6.03 5.49
C TRP A 516 6.60 6.69 4.62
N ALA A 517 6.85 6.15 3.41
CA ALA A 517 7.70 6.79 2.43
C ALA A 517 6.96 7.82 1.55
N THR A 518 5.63 7.72 1.40
CA THR A 518 4.85 8.51 0.43
C THR A 518 3.78 9.40 1.06
N GLU A 519 3.26 9.08 2.24
CA GLU A 519 2.44 10.00 3.05
C GLU A 519 3.37 10.83 3.97
N THR A 520 3.94 11.91 3.41
CA THR A 520 5.03 12.68 4.06
C THR A 520 4.61 13.47 5.31
N ASP A 521 3.33 13.49 5.67
CA ASP A 521 2.80 14.00 6.94
C ASP A 521 2.53 12.90 7.98
N TYR A 522 2.62 11.62 7.61
CA TYR A 522 2.40 10.48 8.51
C TYR A 522 3.66 10.09 9.29
N GLY A 523 3.64 10.34 10.60
CA GLY A 523 4.67 9.92 11.56
C GLY A 523 6.03 10.66 11.48
N PRO A 524 6.98 10.35 12.39
CA PRO A 524 8.25 11.08 12.52
C PRO A 524 9.29 10.81 11.42
N ASP A 525 10.14 11.83 11.18
CA ASP A 525 11.24 11.82 10.22
C ASP A 525 12.35 10.79 10.51
N THR A 526 12.32 10.14 11.68
CA THR A 526 13.21 9.03 12.05
C THR A 526 12.87 7.70 11.37
N SER A 527 11.69 7.59 10.75
CA SER A 527 11.15 6.31 10.25
C SER A 527 10.34 6.46 8.96
N ARG A 528 10.86 7.24 8.01
CA ARG A 528 10.24 7.47 6.68
C ARG A 528 10.67 6.36 5.69
N GLY A 529 10.81 6.69 4.42
CA GLY A 529 11.41 5.82 3.41
C GLY A 529 12.93 5.66 3.54
N ILE A 530 13.49 4.74 2.76
CA ILE A 530 14.92 4.44 2.65
C ILE A 530 15.71 5.69 2.23
N ASN A 531 16.71 6.02 3.03
CA ASN A 531 17.63 7.14 2.89
C ASN A 531 19.04 6.63 2.52
N SER A 532 19.21 6.25 1.26
CA SER A 532 20.48 5.80 0.66
C SER A 532 20.54 6.18 -0.82
N ARG A 533 21.65 6.80 -1.23
CA ARG A 533 21.98 7.11 -2.62
C ARG A 533 22.27 5.84 -3.41
N LEU A 534 22.96 4.84 -2.85
CA LEU A 534 23.21 3.57 -3.55
C LEU A 534 21.91 2.82 -3.84
N ILE A 535 21.08 2.57 -2.81
CA ILE A 535 19.82 1.81 -2.95
C ILE A 535 18.84 2.58 -3.87
N ARG A 536 18.76 3.91 -3.74
CA ARG A 536 17.93 4.73 -4.63
C ARG A 536 18.48 4.78 -6.05
N PHE A 537 19.79 4.87 -6.25
CA PHE A 537 20.40 4.80 -7.58
C PHE A 537 20.00 3.51 -8.30
N VAL A 538 20.12 2.35 -7.64
CA VAL A 538 19.78 1.07 -8.27
C VAL A 538 18.28 0.90 -8.51
N ARG A 539 17.41 1.34 -7.56
CA ARG A 539 15.97 0.99 -7.54
C ARG A 539 14.95 2.14 -7.66
N ASN A 540 15.32 3.41 -7.88
CA ASN A 540 14.35 4.53 -8.00
C ASN A 540 13.24 4.28 -9.02
N HIS A 541 13.55 3.59 -10.11
CA HIS A 541 12.62 3.24 -11.19
C HIS A 541 11.69 2.05 -10.87
N GLN A 542 12.00 1.28 -9.82
CA GLN A 542 11.26 0.09 -9.39
C GLN A 542 10.32 0.34 -8.22
N LYS A 543 10.63 1.34 -7.36
CA LYS A 543 10.02 1.47 -6.04
C LYS A 543 9.69 2.90 -5.60
N ASP A 544 8.66 3.00 -4.77
CA ASP A 544 8.21 4.17 -4.02
C ASP A 544 8.44 3.97 -2.52
N VAL A 545 9.70 3.72 -2.14
CA VAL A 545 10.09 3.39 -0.75
C VAL A 545 11.11 4.36 -0.17
N PHE A 546 11.34 5.53 -0.79
CA PHE A 546 12.50 6.38 -0.53
C PHE A 546 12.16 7.66 0.23
N ALA A 547 13.08 8.14 1.08
CA ALA A 547 12.91 9.40 1.80
C ALA A 547 12.89 10.63 0.86
N ASP A 548 12.13 11.64 1.24
CA ASP A 548 12.10 12.97 0.60
C ASP A 548 13.32 13.79 1.09
N LYS A 549 14.52 13.38 0.67
CA LYS A 549 15.81 13.97 1.10
C LYS A 549 16.68 14.40 -0.09
N TRP A 550 17.61 15.30 0.22
CA TRP A 550 18.64 15.89 -0.64
C TRP A 550 19.46 14.88 -1.47
N PRO A 551 19.82 15.22 -2.73
CA PRO A 551 19.35 16.39 -3.47
C PRO A 551 17.89 16.15 -3.88
N THR A 552 17.00 17.11 -3.55
CA THR A 552 15.54 16.96 -3.70
C THR A 552 15.05 16.94 -5.15
N LEU A 553 15.99 16.98 -6.10
CA LEU A 553 15.83 16.79 -7.53
C LEU A 553 14.89 15.64 -7.91
N LEU A 554 14.96 14.49 -7.23
CA LEU A 554 14.10 13.35 -7.53
C LEU A 554 12.64 13.59 -7.14
N GLY A 555 12.38 14.36 -6.07
CA GLY A 555 11.09 14.40 -5.37
C GLY A 555 10.70 13.02 -4.82
N VAL A 556 9.45 12.91 -4.36
CA VAL A 556 8.80 11.66 -3.96
C VAL A 556 7.35 11.71 -4.44
N PRO A 557 6.78 10.62 -4.99
CA PRO A 557 5.36 10.57 -5.28
C PRO A 557 4.59 10.56 -3.96
N ARG A 558 3.70 11.54 -3.77
CA ARG A 558 2.97 11.70 -2.53
C ARG A 558 1.62 11.00 -2.58
N MET A 559 1.30 10.38 -1.46
CA MET A 559 -0.06 9.94 -1.16
C MET A 559 -0.84 11.13 -0.59
N GLY A 560 -2.08 11.24 -1.03
CA GLY A 560 -3.12 12.01 -0.35
C GLY A 560 -4.35 11.12 -0.23
N ASN A 561 -5.39 11.61 0.44
CA ASN A 561 -6.66 10.89 0.48
C ASN A 561 -7.85 11.84 0.64
N PHE A 562 -9.01 11.41 0.16
CA PHE A 562 -10.31 12.06 0.41
C PHE A 562 -11.39 11.06 0.84
N GLU A 563 -11.01 9.79 1.07
CA GLU A 563 -11.91 8.66 1.32
C GLU A 563 -11.74 8.12 2.75
N GLY A 564 -11.46 9.00 3.71
CA GLY A 564 -11.60 8.75 5.16
C GLY A 564 -10.33 8.36 5.92
N TRP A 565 -9.27 7.85 5.27
CA TRP A 565 -8.01 7.50 5.96
C TRP A 565 -7.45 8.68 6.77
N THR A 566 -7.22 8.50 8.07
CA THR A 566 -6.80 9.54 9.03
C THR A 566 -7.71 10.78 9.08
N GLY A 567 -8.99 10.66 8.70
CA GLY A 567 -9.91 11.80 8.60
C GLY A 567 -9.69 12.68 7.37
N LYS A 568 -8.87 12.26 6.39
CA LYS A 568 -8.62 13.03 5.18
C LYS A 568 -9.78 12.85 4.18
N THR A 569 -10.55 13.93 4.01
CA THR A 569 -11.79 13.97 3.20
C THR A 569 -11.82 15.08 2.13
N ASP A 570 -10.75 15.87 1.99
CA ASP A 570 -10.66 16.96 1.00
C ASP A 570 -10.15 16.46 -0.36
N TRP A 571 -11.05 16.45 -1.35
CA TRP A 571 -10.74 16.10 -2.73
C TRP A 571 -9.72 17.06 -3.37
N THR A 572 -9.73 18.34 -2.98
CA THR A 572 -8.84 19.38 -3.52
C THR A 572 -7.40 19.12 -3.10
N ALA A 573 -7.16 18.93 -1.80
CA ALA A 573 -5.84 18.60 -1.26
C ALA A 573 -5.27 17.30 -1.85
N PHE A 574 -6.11 16.26 -2.00
CA PHE A 574 -5.74 15.02 -2.69
C PHE A 574 -5.35 15.27 -4.17
N HIS A 575 -6.19 16.00 -4.90
CA HIS A 575 -6.00 16.27 -6.32
C HIS A 575 -4.72 17.07 -6.60
N ASP A 576 -4.40 18.08 -5.79
CA ASP A 576 -3.23 18.93 -6.01
C ASP A 576 -1.90 18.19 -5.81
N LEU A 577 -1.84 17.20 -4.91
CA LEU A 577 -0.66 16.35 -4.70
C LEU A 577 -0.29 15.54 -5.96
N ILE A 578 -1.29 15.14 -6.76
CA ILE A 578 -1.08 14.42 -8.03
C ILE A 578 -0.23 15.27 -8.98
N TRP A 579 -0.58 16.54 -9.13
CA TRP A 579 0.03 17.42 -10.13
C TRP A 579 1.31 18.09 -9.65
N THR A 580 1.40 18.43 -8.36
CA THR A 580 2.56 19.11 -7.77
C THR A 580 3.72 18.16 -7.49
N HIS A 581 3.46 16.95 -6.97
CA HIS A 581 4.47 16.00 -6.54
C HIS A 581 4.51 14.72 -7.37
N SER A 582 3.39 14.02 -7.52
CA SER A 582 3.39 12.64 -7.99
C SER A 582 3.69 12.50 -9.47
N LEU A 583 3.03 13.25 -10.35
CA LEU A 583 3.29 13.16 -11.80
C LEU A 583 4.74 13.56 -12.18
N PRO A 584 5.34 14.64 -11.63
CA PRO A 584 6.75 14.95 -11.84
C PRO A 584 7.74 13.90 -11.30
N ALA A 585 7.47 13.30 -10.14
CA ALA A 585 8.34 12.23 -9.60
C ALA A 585 8.26 10.96 -10.45
N LYS A 586 7.04 10.54 -10.80
CA LYS A 586 6.75 9.37 -11.64
C LYS A 586 7.34 9.48 -13.05
N TYR A 587 7.39 10.69 -13.61
CA TYR A 587 8.08 10.97 -14.86
C TYR A 587 9.59 10.62 -14.80
N LEU A 588 10.26 10.91 -13.69
CA LEU A 588 11.67 10.54 -13.48
C LEU A 588 11.85 9.03 -13.23
N GLN A 589 10.89 8.37 -12.58
CA GLN A 589 10.90 6.91 -12.38
C GLN A 589 10.73 6.10 -13.67
N ALA A 590 10.37 6.72 -14.79
CA ALA A 590 10.14 6.02 -16.06
C ALA A 590 11.35 5.24 -16.58
N TYR A 591 12.57 5.63 -16.17
CA TYR A 591 13.84 5.00 -16.56
C TYR A 591 14.80 4.87 -15.35
N PRO A 592 15.74 3.90 -15.37
CA PRO A 592 16.80 3.82 -14.37
C PRO A 592 17.75 5.03 -14.43
N ILE A 593 18.34 5.37 -13.29
CA ILE A 593 19.38 6.39 -13.15
C ILE A 593 20.67 5.92 -13.86
N ARG A 594 21.33 6.82 -14.59
CA ARG A 594 22.62 6.59 -15.26
C ARG A 594 23.77 7.24 -14.50
N THR A 595 23.67 8.52 -14.20
CA THR A 595 24.62 9.25 -13.35
C THR A 595 23.89 10.06 -12.28
N TRP A 596 24.54 10.26 -11.13
CA TRP A 596 24.02 11.02 -10.01
C TRP A 596 25.12 11.94 -9.48
N GLY A 597 25.13 13.21 -9.89
CA GLY A 597 25.95 14.27 -9.32
C GLY A 597 25.25 15.04 -8.19
N GLU A 598 25.91 16.08 -7.69
CA GLU A 598 25.34 16.98 -6.68
C GLU A 598 24.14 17.79 -7.21
N HIS A 599 24.33 18.43 -8.38
CA HIS A 599 23.35 19.34 -8.99
C HIS A 599 22.68 18.81 -10.27
N GLU A 600 22.95 17.56 -10.66
CA GLU A 600 22.29 16.90 -11.80
C GLU A 600 22.21 15.37 -11.59
N ILE A 601 21.06 14.78 -11.93
CA ILE A 601 20.86 13.33 -12.00
C ILE A 601 20.31 13.00 -13.40
N THR A 602 20.94 12.04 -14.08
CA THR A 602 20.53 11.58 -15.41
C THR A 602 19.87 10.21 -15.36
N PHE A 603 18.97 9.96 -16.30
CA PHE A 603 18.21 8.71 -16.45
C PHE A 603 18.12 8.35 -17.93
N GLY A 604 17.84 7.08 -18.21
CA GLY A 604 17.41 6.67 -19.55
C GLY A 604 18.13 5.46 -20.09
N THR A 605 18.26 5.46 -21.41
CA THR A 605 18.97 4.44 -22.20
C THR A 605 20.07 5.13 -23.02
N THR A 606 20.65 4.44 -23.99
CA THR A 606 21.50 5.04 -25.03
C THR A 606 20.73 5.89 -26.04
N THR A 607 19.39 5.82 -26.08
CA THR A 607 18.55 6.45 -27.12
C THR A 607 17.61 7.56 -26.62
N THR A 608 17.23 7.50 -25.35
CA THR A 608 16.45 8.53 -24.64
C THR A 608 17.20 8.91 -23.38
N VAL A 609 17.42 10.21 -23.15
CA VAL A 609 18.07 10.71 -21.92
C VAL A 609 17.18 11.77 -21.28
N THR A 610 16.85 11.57 -20.01
CA THR A 610 16.23 12.56 -19.14
C THR A 610 17.28 13.03 -18.13
N ALA A 611 17.28 14.31 -17.80
CA ALA A 611 18.11 14.88 -16.74
C ALA A 611 17.26 15.78 -15.85
N VAL A 612 17.49 15.72 -14.53
CA VAL A 612 16.94 16.67 -13.56
C VAL A 612 18.09 17.41 -12.89
N SER A 613 18.01 18.73 -12.80
CA SER A 613 19.11 19.58 -12.34
C SER A 613 18.58 20.83 -11.61
N ASP A 614 19.37 21.36 -10.68
CA ASP A 614 19.16 22.64 -9.99
C ASP A 614 20.37 23.59 -10.05
N THR A 615 21.28 23.38 -11.01
CA THR A 615 22.59 24.06 -11.11
C THR A 615 22.53 25.61 -11.20
N ASP A 616 21.38 26.19 -11.56
CA ASP A 616 21.15 27.65 -11.53
C ASP A 616 20.18 28.13 -10.42
N GLY A 617 19.97 27.30 -9.40
CA GLY A 617 19.03 27.55 -8.30
C GLY A 617 17.58 27.26 -8.64
N THR A 618 17.29 26.46 -9.68
CA THR A 618 15.92 26.01 -9.97
C THR A 618 15.89 24.58 -10.50
N ARG A 619 15.14 23.71 -9.80
CA ARG A 619 14.80 22.37 -10.28
C ARG A 619 14.14 22.43 -11.67
N ARG A 620 14.82 21.89 -12.68
CA ARG A 620 14.29 21.67 -14.03
C ARG A 620 14.46 20.22 -14.45
N ILE A 621 13.54 19.74 -15.28
CA ILE A 621 13.67 18.44 -15.96
C ILE A 621 13.80 18.70 -17.47
N THR A 622 14.77 18.05 -18.11
CA THR A 622 14.90 18.02 -19.56
C THR A 622 14.89 16.59 -20.10
N THR A 623 14.38 16.39 -21.31
CA THR A 623 14.38 15.10 -22.00
C THR A 623 14.78 15.30 -23.46
N ASP A 624 15.81 14.60 -23.91
CA ASP A 624 16.50 14.81 -25.20
C ASP A 624 16.97 16.27 -25.40
N GLY A 625 17.39 16.93 -24.32
CA GLY A 625 17.76 18.35 -24.31
C GLY A 625 16.59 19.31 -24.54
N ARG A 626 15.33 18.86 -24.38
CA ARG A 626 14.14 19.71 -24.37
C ARG A 626 13.71 19.93 -22.93
N LEU A 627 13.54 21.19 -22.51
CA LEU A 627 12.93 21.53 -21.22
C LEU A 627 11.48 21.00 -21.18
N VAL A 628 11.14 20.26 -20.12
CA VAL A 628 9.78 19.70 -19.88
C VAL A 628 9.20 20.08 -18.50
N TYR A 629 10.02 20.55 -17.55
CA TYR A 629 9.58 21.08 -16.25
C TYR A 629 10.52 22.21 -15.82
N ASP A 630 9.99 23.35 -15.36
CA ASP A 630 10.73 24.51 -14.85
C ASP A 630 10.04 25.05 -13.58
N GLY A 631 10.66 24.85 -12.41
CA GLY A 631 10.22 25.48 -11.16
C GLY A 631 8.80 25.15 -10.69
N GLY A 632 8.22 24.04 -11.14
CA GLY A 632 6.83 23.64 -10.84
C GLY A 632 5.89 23.72 -12.04
N THR A 633 6.18 24.57 -13.04
CA THR A 633 5.40 24.66 -14.28
C THR A 633 5.97 23.71 -15.33
N TYR A 634 5.13 22.93 -16.02
CA TYR A 634 5.63 21.85 -16.88
C TYR A 634 4.78 21.52 -18.11
N LEU A 635 5.39 20.86 -19.09
CA LEU A 635 4.73 20.13 -20.17
C LEU A 635 5.31 18.71 -20.26
N LEU A 636 4.81 17.79 -19.43
CA LEU A 636 5.31 16.43 -19.30
C LEU A 636 4.68 15.49 -20.36
N PRO A 637 5.47 14.83 -21.22
CA PRO A 637 4.96 13.81 -22.13
C PRO A 637 4.54 12.54 -21.36
N TRP A 638 3.39 11.95 -21.71
CA TRP A 638 2.85 10.77 -21.02
C TRP A 638 2.10 9.84 -22.00
N ASP A 639 2.07 8.51 -21.91
CA ASP A 639 2.96 7.57 -21.23
C ASP A 639 4.42 8.05 -21.30
N PRO A 640 5.18 8.08 -20.19
CA PRO A 640 6.47 8.77 -20.14
C PRO A 640 7.53 8.12 -21.04
N ARG A 641 7.35 6.85 -21.44
CA ARG A 641 8.21 6.12 -22.37
C ARG A 641 7.78 6.25 -23.84
N LYS A 642 6.61 6.84 -24.13
CA LYS A 642 6.00 6.87 -25.48
C LYS A 642 5.47 8.22 -25.96
N ALA A 643 5.16 9.16 -25.05
CA ALA A 643 4.54 10.46 -25.34
C ALA A 643 3.24 10.36 -26.18
N THR A 644 2.25 9.62 -25.69
CA THR A 644 0.93 9.46 -26.35
C THR A 644 0.04 10.70 -26.23
N LYS A 645 0.20 11.45 -25.13
CA LYS A 645 -0.38 12.76 -24.78
C LYS A 645 0.66 13.62 -24.05
N LEU A 646 0.34 14.87 -23.72
CA LEU A 646 1.18 15.75 -22.90
C LEU A 646 0.31 16.38 -21.79
N TYR A 647 0.79 16.40 -20.54
CA TYR A 647 0.13 17.13 -19.44
C TYR A 647 0.79 18.49 -19.23
N HIS A 648 -0.02 19.52 -19.03
CA HIS A 648 0.41 20.86 -18.64
C HIS A 648 -0.19 21.24 -17.29
N TYR A 649 0.63 21.86 -16.43
CA TYR A 649 0.25 22.40 -15.14
C TYR A 649 1.14 23.61 -14.83
N SER A 650 0.60 24.58 -14.09
CA SER A 650 1.32 25.73 -13.55
C SER A 650 0.75 26.07 -12.16
N PRO A 651 1.55 26.11 -11.08
CA PRO A 651 1.08 26.57 -9.78
C PRO A 651 0.56 28.01 -9.84
N ASP A 652 1.34 28.91 -10.47
CA ASP A 652 1.05 30.35 -10.53
C ASP A 652 0.19 30.75 -11.75
N GLY A 653 -0.06 29.82 -12.68
CA GLY A 653 -0.77 30.07 -13.94
C GLY A 653 0.08 30.84 -14.97
N GLY A 654 -0.59 31.61 -15.83
CA GLY A 654 0.03 32.51 -16.81
C GLY A 654 0.49 31.84 -18.11
N SER A 655 1.35 32.53 -18.86
CA SER A 655 1.77 32.13 -20.21
C SER A 655 3.10 31.38 -20.21
N SER A 656 3.15 30.19 -20.78
CA SER A 656 4.35 29.33 -20.88
C SER A 656 4.55 28.80 -22.30
N SER A 657 5.81 28.60 -22.73
CA SER A 657 6.14 28.28 -24.14
C SER A 657 7.12 27.12 -24.28
N TRP A 658 6.67 26.00 -24.83
CA TRP A 658 7.35 24.70 -24.78
C TRP A 658 7.81 24.21 -26.15
N ARG A 659 8.83 23.33 -26.21
CA ARG A 659 9.17 22.56 -27.43
C ARG A 659 8.61 21.14 -27.32
N LEU A 660 7.84 20.75 -28.31
CA LEU A 660 7.19 19.44 -28.39
C LEU A 660 8.21 18.29 -28.54
N PRO A 661 7.84 17.03 -28.21
CA PRO A 661 8.64 15.87 -28.57
C PRO A 661 8.82 15.72 -30.09
N LYS A 662 9.88 15.03 -30.53
CA LYS A 662 10.18 14.78 -31.97
C LYS A 662 8.99 14.22 -32.74
N THR A 663 8.20 13.33 -32.11
CA THR A 663 7.02 12.70 -32.73
C THR A 663 5.79 13.62 -32.80
N TRP A 664 5.88 14.85 -32.29
CA TRP A 664 4.81 15.87 -32.26
C TRP A 664 5.20 17.18 -32.94
N GLU A 665 6.50 17.48 -33.09
CA GLU A 665 6.97 18.81 -33.54
C GLU A 665 6.67 19.16 -35.01
N SER A 666 6.22 18.17 -35.80
CA SER A 666 5.75 18.32 -37.18
C SER A 666 4.23 18.54 -37.33
N LEU A 667 3.47 18.48 -36.23
CA LEU A 667 2.04 18.82 -36.26
C LEU A 667 1.86 20.32 -36.54
N SER A 668 0.72 20.73 -37.10
CA SER A 668 0.36 22.14 -37.31
C SER A 668 -0.44 22.74 -36.15
N ARG A 669 -1.11 21.89 -35.36
CA ARG A 669 -1.87 22.23 -34.15
C ARG A 669 -2.05 21.00 -33.26
N VAL A 670 -2.35 21.22 -31.99
CA VAL A 670 -2.73 20.19 -31.01
C VAL A 670 -4.04 20.57 -30.32
N ALA A 671 -4.79 19.62 -29.78
CA ALA A 671 -6.04 19.88 -29.05
C ALA A 671 -5.77 20.00 -27.55
N LEU A 672 -6.14 21.13 -26.96
CA LEU A 672 -6.00 21.43 -25.52
C LEU A 672 -7.33 21.17 -24.80
N TYR A 673 -7.26 20.50 -23.65
CA TYR A 673 -8.39 20.22 -22.76
C TYR A 673 -8.04 20.65 -21.33
N ARG A 674 -8.98 21.34 -20.66
CA ARG A 674 -8.98 21.53 -19.21
C ARG A 674 -9.48 20.24 -18.56
N LEU A 675 -8.92 19.84 -17.43
CA LEU A 675 -9.37 18.68 -16.67
C LEU A 675 -10.21 19.09 -15.46
N SER A 676 -11.24 18.31 -15.17
CA SER A 676 -11.95 18.29 -13.88
C SER A 676 -12.45 16.87 -13.62
N ASP A 677 -13.11 16.64 -12.49
CA ASP A 677 -13.75 15.37 -12.17
C ASP A 677 -14.85 14.94 -13.18
N GLN A 678 -15.36 15.87 -13.99
CA GLN A 678 -16.24 15.61 -15.13
C GLN A 678 -15.47 15.26 -16.44
N GLY A 679 -14.15 15.17 -16.38
CA GLY A 679 -13.26 14.73 -17.46
C GLY A 679 -12.65 15.86 -18.29
N ARG A 680 -12.53 15.61 -19.60
CA ARG A 680 -11.85 16.48 -20.57
C ARG A 680 -12.78 17.55 -21.14
N ALA A 681 -12.64 18.81 -20.71
CA ALA A 681 -13.32 19.95 -21.33
C ALA A 681 -12.44 20.59 -22.44
N PHE A 682 -12.80 20.39 -23.71
CA PHE A 682 -12.05 20.95 -24.86
C PHE A 682 -12.05 22.48 -24.82
N GLN A 683 -10.85 23.07 -24.87
CA GLN A 683 -10.66 24.52 -24.85
C GLN A 683 -10.42 25.06 -26.26
N ALA A 684 -9.35 24.61 -26.92
CA ALA A 684 -8.90 25.18 -28.18
C ALA A 684 -8.02 24.21 -28.99
N TYR A 685 -7.82 24.55 -30.26
CA TYR A 685 -6.65 24.08 -31.01
C TYR A 685 -5.50 25.05 -30.81
N VAL A 686 -4.44 24.60 -30.14
CA VAL A 686 -3.21 25.39 -29.94
C VAL A 686 -2.32 25.24 -31.19
N PRO A 687 -1.92 26.33 -31.86
CA PRO A 687 -1.11 26.26 -33.07
C PRO A 687 0.33 25.86 -32.74
N VAL A 688 0.89 24.93 -33.52
CA VAL A 688 2.30 24.55 -33.42
C VAL A 688 3.10 25.41 -34.39
N ARG A 689 4.13 26.10 -33.89
CA ARG A 689 5.01 26.98 -34.69
C ARG A 689 6.47 26.60 -34.44
N ALA A 690 7.17 26.19 -35.50
CA ALA A 690 8.56 25.71 -35.44
C ALA A 690 8.80 24.67 -34.32
N GLY A 691 7.89 23.70 -34.18
CA GLY A 691 7.97 22.66 -33.15
C GLY A 691 7.64 23.10 -31.72
N ARG A 692 7.12 24.32 -31.54
CA ARG A 692 6.73 24.88 -30.24
C ARG A 692 5.25 25.16 -30.13
N ILE A 693 4.77 25.21 -28.89
CA ILE A 693 3.46 25.75 -28.51
C ILE A 693 3.62 26.81 -27.42
N THR A 694 2.62 27.68 -27.31
CA THR A 694 2.43 28.58 -26.16
C THR A 694 1.08 28.23 -25.53
N LEU A 695 1.03 28.21 -24.20
CA LEU A 695 -0.14 27.88 -23.40
C LEU A 695 -0.33 28.97 -22.36
N ASP A 696 -1.54 29.52 -22.31
CA ASP A 696 -2.01 30.38 -21.24
C ASP A 696 -2.88 29.53 -20.31
N ALA A 697 -2.55 29.49 -19.02
CA ALA A 697 -3.11 28.55 -18.05
C ALA A 697 -3.64 29.27 -16.80
N ASP A 698 -4.73 28.76 -16.24
CA ASP A 698 -5.23 29.15 -14.91
C ASP A 698 -4.28 28.61 -13.83
N ALA A 699 -4.14 29.34 -12.71
CA ALA A 699 -3.33 28.90 -11.57
C ALA A 699 -3.89 27.62 -10.94
N GLY A 700 -3.01 26.65 -10.65
CA GLY A 700 -3.38 25.34 -10.08
C GLY A 700 -4.18 24.42 -11.02
N GLN A 701 -4.41 24.80 -12.28
CA GLN A 701 -5.27 24.03 -13.18
C GLN A 701 -4.49 23.03 -14.03
N PRO A 702 -4.80 21.72 -13.97
CA PRO A 702 -4.27 20.73 -14.91
C PRO A 702 -4.95 20.79 -16.28
N TYR A 703 -4.15 20.62 -17.33
CA TYR A 703 -4.61 20.48 -18.71
C TYR A 703 -3.95 19.26 -19.37
N VAL A 704 -4.62 18.70 -20.37
CA VAL A 704 -4.07 17.64 -21.22
C VAL A 704 -4.13 18.03 -22.70
N LEU A 705 -3.08 17.68 -23.43
CA LEU A 705 -2.93 17.94 -24.84
C LEU A 705 -2.91 16.62 -25.62
N HIS A 706 -3.76 16.53 -26.62
CA HIS A 706 -3.87 15.41 -27.56
C HIS A 706 -3.50 15.86 -28.98
N ARG A 707 -3.00 14.93 -29.80
CA ARG A 707 -2.52 15.21 -31.18
C ARG A 707 -3.60 15.81 -32.09
N THR A 708 -4.83 15.35 -31.89
CA THR A 708 -6.06 15.77 -32.55
C THR A 708 -7.16 15.90 -31.48
N ARG A 709 -8.34 16.40 -31.83
CA ARG A 709 -9.51 16.22 -30.96
C ARG A 709 -9.75 14.72 -30.79
N VAL A 710 -9.66 14.23 -29.56
CA VAL A 710 -10.16 12.91 -29.15
C VAL A 710 -11.65 12.99 -28.87
N ALA A 711 -12.33 11.83 -28.85
CA ALA A 711 -13.69 11.75 -28.37
C ALA A 711 -13.80 12.31 -26.94
N ASP A 712 -14.99 12.81 -26.61
CA ASP A 712 -15.33 13.19 -25.24
C ASP A 712 -15.36 11.91 -24.35
N ALA A 713 -15.44 12.03 -23.02
CA ALA A 713 -15.44 10.84 -22.16
C ALA A 713 -16.68 9.97 -22.43
N ALA A 714 -16.52 8.65 -22.34
CA ALA A 714 -17.68 7.75 -22.30
C ALA A 714 -18.48 8.02 -21.02
N ASP A 715 -19.79 7.77 -21.06
CA ASP A 715 -20.64 7.83 -19.87
C ASP A 715 -20.06 6.89 -18.79
N PRO A 716 -19.74 7.37 -17.57
CA PRO A 716 -19.08 6.54 -16.57
C PRO A 716 -19.94 5.38 -16.03
N ASP A 717 -21.23 5.39 -16.33
CA ASP A 717 -22.22 4.49 -15.71
C ASP A 717 -22.15 4.63 -14.18
N TRP A 718 -22.38 5.84 -13.68
CA TRP A 718 -22.34 6.16 -12.25
C TRP A 718 -23.36 5.30 -11.50
N GLY A 719 -22.90 4.54 -10.50
CA GLY A 719 -23.69 3.50 -9.85
C GLY A 719 -23.70 2.14 -10.56
N GLU A 720 -22.76 1.85 -11.48
CA GLU A 720 -22.54 0.52 -12.10
C GLU A 720 -22.69 -0.62 -11.08
N ALA A 721 -23.45 -1.66 -11.46
CA ALA A 721 -23.87 -2.80 -10.64
C ALA A 721 -24.81 -2.51 -9.44
N THR A 722 -24.99 -1.27 -9.01
CA THR A 722 -26.07 -0.90 -8.06
C THR A 722 -27.44 -0.88 -8.78
N PRO A 723 -28.58 -0.84 -8.05
CA PRO A 723 -29.89 -0.64 -8.66
C PRO A 723 -30.22 0.84 -8.95
N LEU A 724 -29.26 1.75 -8.79
CA LEU A 724 -29.39 3.20 -8.89
C LEU A 724 -28.53 3.77 -10.02
N HIS A 725 -29.00 4.81 -10.70
CA HIS A 725 -28.16 5.69 -11.51
C HIS A 725 -27.68 6.88 -10.67
N ASP A 726 -26.37 7.15 -10.71
CA ASP A 726 -25.67 8.23 -10.00
C ASP A 726 -26.06 8.40 -8.51
N PRO A 727 -25.80 7.38 -7.66
CA PRO A 727 -26.17 7.38 -6.24
C PRO A 727 -25.45 8.45 -5.39
N GLY A 728 -24.25 8.86 -5.81
CA GLY A 728 -23.42 9.88 -5.15
C GLY A 728 -23.47 11.27 -5.80
N PHE A 729 -24.32 11.47 -6.82
CA PHE A 729 -24.41 12.73 -7.59
C PHE A 729 -23.10 13.15 -8.28
N ASN A 730 -22.21 12.20 -8.56
CA ASN A 730 -20.86 12.40 -9.12
C ASN A 730 -20.88 13.01 -10.53
N SER A 731 -22.00 12.94 -11.27
CA SER A 731 -22.16 13.63 -12.55
C SER A 731 -22.32 15.16 -12.45
N GLY A 732 -22.32 15.72 -11.23
CA GLY A 732 -22.57 17.14 -10.99
C GLY A 732 -23.95 17.60 -11.47
N SER A 733 -24.91 16.68 -11.61
CA SER A 733 -26.17 16.93 -12.29
C SER A 733 -27.31 16.03 -11.81
N LEU A 734 -28.55 16.40 -12.14
CA LEU A 734 -29.74 15.55 -11.95
C LEU A 734 -30.11 14.77 -13.22
N LYS A 735 -29.14 14.52 -14.12
CA LYS A 735 -29.31 13.59 -15.26
C LYS A 735 -29.66 12.20 -14.74
N GLY A 736 -30.64 11.54 -15.37
CA GLY A 736 -31.16 10.23 -14.94
C GLY A 736 -32.21 10.32 -13.81
N TRP A 737 -32.28 11.44 -13.09
CA TRP A 737 -33.30 11.68 -12.07
C TRP A 737 -34.50 12.45 -12.62
N THR A 738 -35.69 12.13 -12.14
CA THR A 738 -36.95 12.87 -12.38
C THR A 738 -37.16 13.86 -11.25
N VAL A 739 -37.16 15.15 -11.58
CA VAL A 739 -37.18 16.27 -10.63
C VAL A 739 -38.51 17.02 -10.72
N ALA A 740 -39.07 17.42 -9.57
CA ALA A 740 -40.15 18.38 -9.47
C ALA A 740 -39.86 19.39 -8.36
N GLY A 741 -40.04 20.68 -8.62
CA GLY A 741 -39.63 21.75 -7.70
C GLY A 741 -38.13 22.11 -7.82
N PRO A 742 -37.65 23.07 -7.01
CA PRO A 742 -36.27 23.58 -7.09
C PRO A 742 -35.28 22.64 -6.39
N ALA A 743 -34.50 21.89 -7.17
CA ALA A 743 -33.40 21.05 -6.67
C ALA A 743 -32.20 21.12 -7.61
N SER A 744 -31.00 21.07 -7.05
CA SER A 744 -29.70 21.21 -7.72
C SER A 744 -28.72 20.14 -7.22
N VAL A 745 -27.70 19.82 -8.01
CA VAL A 745 -26.46 19.23 -7.48
C VAL A 745 -25.45 20.36 -7.33
N GLU A 746 -24.81 20.45 -6.18
CA GLU A 746 -23.85 21.50 -5.84
C GLU A 746 -22.55 20.88 -5.34
N LEU A 747 -21.41 21.49 -5.71
CA LEU A 747 -20.09 21.11 -5.22
C LEU A 747 -19.83 21.81 -3.89
N ASN A 748 -19.56 21.05 -2.83
CA ASN A 748 -19.26 21.57 -1.50
C ASN A 748 -17.80 22.06 -1.38
N ALA A 749 -17.45 22.65 -0.22
CA ALA A 749 -16.13 23.25 0.00
C ALA A 749 -14.94 22.25 0.06
N LEU A 750 -15.20 20.96 0.29
CA LEU A 750 -14.21 19.87 0.23
C LEU A 750 -14.14 19.22 -1.16
N GLY A 751 -14.88 19.76 -2.13
CA GLY A 751 -14.95 19.21 -3.49
C GLY A 751 -15.84 17.97 -3.61
N ASP A 752 -16.90 17.84 -2.82
CA ASP A 752 -17.89 16.76 -2.94
C ASP A 752 -19.20 17.23 -3.59
N HIS A 753 -19.79 16.44 -4.49
CA HIS A 753 -21.12 16.71 -5.05
C HIS A 753 -22.22 16.28 -4.08
N GLU A 754 -23.24 17.12 -3.92
CA GLU A 754 -24.37 16.87 -3.03
C GLU A 754 -25.67 17.34 -3.68
N LEU A 755 -26.77 16.59 -3.50
CA LEU A 755 -28.11 17.06 -3.88
C LEU A 755 -28.58 18.09 -2.85
N VAL A 756 -28.84 19.30 -3.31
CA VAL A 756 -29.32 20.42 -2.51
C VAL A 756 -30.75 20.78 -2.89
N VAL A 757 -31.59 20.98 -1.87
CA VAL A 757 -32.88 21.67 -1.98
C VAL A 757 -32.79 22.96 -1.17
N ALA A 758 -32.69 24.08 -1.90
CA ALA A 758 -32.64 25.42 -1.33
C ALA A 758 -33.95 25.84 -0.64
N ALA A 759 -33.92 26.94 0.10
CA ALA A 759 -35.09 27.53 0.76
C ALA A 759 -36.22 27.84 -0.25
N GLY A 760 -37.48 27.59 0.13
CA GLY A 760 -38.65 27.91 -0.67
C GLY A 760 -39.64 26.74 -0.84
N PRO A 761 -40.19 26.53 -2.06
CA PRO A 761 -41.16 25.46 -2.34
C PRO A 761 -40.68 24.04 -2.01
N ALA A 762 -41.64 23.11 -1.93
CA ALA A 762 -41.33 21.69 -1.86
C ALA A 762 -40.63 21.21 -3.15
N ALA A 763 -39.75 20.22 -3.02
CA ALA A 763 -39.09 19.58 -4.15
C ALA A 763 -38.98 18.06 -3.95
N THR A 764 -39.00 17.31 -5.04
CA THR A 764 -38.72 15.87 -5.08
C THR A 764 -37.73 15.53 -6.19
N VAL A 765 -36.84 14.59 -5.89
CA VAL A 765 -35.86 14.02 -6.82
C VAL A 765 -36.01 12.50 -6.75
N SER A 766 -36.36 11.89 -7.88
CA SER A 766 -36.86 10.52 -7.92
C SER A 766 -36.28 9.72 -9.07
N GLN A 767 -36.10 8.42 -8.91
CA GLN A 767 -35.73 7.54 -10.01
C GLN A 767 -36.45 6.20 -9.91
N ARG A 768 -36.63 5.56 -11.07
CA ARG A 768 -37.04 4.16 -11.13
C ARG A 768 -35.80 3.29 -11.02
N LEU A 769 -35.75 2.43 -10.02
CA LEU A 769 -34.64 1.50 -9.84
C LEU A 769 -34.55 0.51 -10.99
N THR A 770 -33.37 -0.08 -11.20
CA THR A 770 -33.22 -1.26 -12.07
C THR A 770 -34.01 -2.45 -11.48
N ARG A 771 -34.16 -3.54 -12.24
CA ARG A 771 -35.04 -4.65 -11.83
C ARG A 771 -34.45 -5.45 -10.67
N LEU A 772 -34.86 -5.10 -9.45
CA LEU A 772 -34.68 -5.90 -8.25
C LEU A 772 -35.38 -7.28 -8.37
N LYS A 773 -34.83 -8.28 -7.69
CA LYS A 773 -35.48 -9.58 -7.44
C LYS A 773 -36.57 -9.41 -6.36
N PRO A 774 -37.59 -10.28 -6.28
CA PRO A 774 -38.44 -10.39 -5.09
C PRO A 774 -37.62 -10.56 -3.81
N GLY A 775 -38.15 -10.07 -2.68
CA GLY A 775 -37.46 -10.09 -1.38
C GLY A 775 -37.40 -8.72 -0.70
N THR A 776 -36.79 -8.67 0.48
CA THR A 776 -36.70 -7.46 1.32
C THR A 776 -35.37 -6.73 1.13
N TYR A 777 -35.43 -5.40 1.17
CA TYR A 777 -34.33 -4.48 0.91
C TYR A 777 -34.36 -3.31 1.90
N ALA A 778 -33.18 -2.76 2.18
CA ALA A 778 -33.00 -1.48 2.84
C ALA A 778 -32.61 -0.43 1.79
N ALA A 779 -33.36 0.67 1.70
CA ALA A 779 -32.92 1.89 1.05
C ALA A 779 -32.38 2.87 2.10
N SER A 780 -31.31 3.60 1.80
CA SER A 780 -30.79 4.66 2.68
C SER A 780 -30.19 5.83 1.92
N VAL A 781 -29.99 6.95 2.63
CA VAL A 781 -29.39 8.19 2.13
C VAL A 781 -28.75 8.95 3.31
N GLN A 782 -27.60 9.60 3.12
CA GLN A 782 -27.12 10.62 4.06
C GLN A 782 -28.02 11.85 3.94
N VAL A 783 -28.61 12.35 5.03
CA VAL A 783 -29.45 13.56 5.03
C VAL A 783 -28.98 14.59 6.05
N GLU A 784 -28.92 15.86 5.65
CA GLU A 784 -28.79 17.01 6.55
C GLU A 784 -29.97 17.96 6.36
N VAL A 785 -30.60 18.36 7.45
CA VAL A 785 -31.54 19.50 7.49
C VAL A 785 -30.88 20.70 8.15
N GLY A 786 -30.83 21.82 7.41
CA GLY A 786 -30.44 23.13 7.89
C GLY A 786 -28.95 23.41 8.00
N VAL A 787 -28.62 24.66 8.32
CA VAL A 787 -27.27 25.10 8.67
C VAL A 787 -27.06 25.09 10.19
N SER A 788 -28.11 25.26 11.00
CA SER A 788 -28.09 25.05 12.46
C SER A 788 -28.87 23.80 12.90
N ALA A 789 -28.64 23.35 14.13
CA ALA A 789 -29.49 22.35 14.80
C ALA A 789 -30.89 22.89 15.15
N ASP A 790 -31.10 24.22 15.09
CA ASP A 790 -32.41 24.89 15.26
C ASP A 790 -33.31 24.79 14.03
N ASP A 791 -32.75 24.52 12.85
CA ASP A 791 -33.49 24.54 11.59
C ASP A 791 -34.55 23.44 11.51
N ARG A 792 -35.70 23.76 10.91
CA ARG A 792 -36.84 22.83 10.79
C ARG A 792 -37.38 22.80 9.37
N ARG A 793 -37.31 21.64 8.72
CA ARG A 793 -37.95 21.35 7.42
C ARG A 793 -38.00 19.84 7.20
N GLU A 794 -39.17 19.29 6.85
CA GLU A 794 -39.29 17.86 6.55
C GLU A 794 -38.46 17.50 5.32
N ALA A 795 -37.56 16.53 5.49
CA ALA A 795 -36.82 15.79 4.50
C ALA A 795 -37.27 14.32 4.54
N SER A 796 -37.31 13.66 3.38
CA SER A 796 -37.97 12.35 3.22
C SER A 796 -37.24 11.43 2.25
N LEU A 797 -37.18 10.15 2.61
CA LEU A 797 -36.85 9.04 1.73
C LEU A 797 -38.09 8.15 1.58
N ARG A 798 -38.55 7.96 0.35
CA ARG A 798 -39.72 7.12 0.03
C ARG A 798 -39.36 6.10 -1.04
N VAL A 799 -39.86 4.87 -0.89
CA VAL A 799 -39.73 3.80 -1.90
C VAL A 799 -41.11 3.21 -2.15
N ARG A 800 -41.59 3.32 -3.40
CA ARG A 800 -42.88 2.79 -3.84
C ARG A 800 -42.71 1.56 -4.73
N THR A 801 -43.43 0.48 -4.40
CA THR A 801 -43.40 -0.82 -5.08
C THR A 801 -44.60 -1.02 -6.01
N ALA A 802 -44.52 -2.05 -6.85
CA ALA A 802 -45.47 -2.31 -7.94
C ALA A 802 -46.90 -2.67 -7.49
N ASP A 803 -47.04 -3.20 -6.28
CA ASP A 803 -48.30 -3.46 -5.56
C ASP A 803 -48.96 -2.16 -5.03
N GLY A 804 -48.28 -1.02 -5.14
CA GLY A 804 -48.74 0.28 -4.68
C GLY A 804 -48.29 0.65 -3.27
N VAL A 805 -47.70 -0.29 -2.51
CA VAL A 805 -47.16 -0.03 -1.17
C VAL A 805 -46.05 1.03 -1.26
N THR A 806 -45.97 1.90 -0.25
CA THR A 806 -44.93 2.92 -0.14
C THR A 806 -44.28 2.83 1.23
N ALA A 807 -43.04 2.36 1.28
CA ALA A 807 -42.18 2.52 2.44
C ALA A 807 -41.69 3.97 2.51
N ALA A 808 -41.61 4.53 3.71
CA ALA A 808 -41.19 5.92 3.92
C ALA A 808 -40.45 6.08 5.24
N ASN A 809 -39.52 7.02 5.26
CA ASN A 809 -38.98 7.59 6.48
C ASN A 809 -38.73 9.09 6.28
N THR A 810 -38.75 9.86 7.37
CA THR A 810 -38.58 11.32 7.37
C THR A 810 -37.74 11.78 8.55
N THR A 811 -37.04 12.90 8.37
CA THR A 811 -36.61 13.76 9.47
C THR A 811 -37.07 15.20 9.22
N SER A 812 -37.23 16.00 10.28
CA SER A 812 -37.44 17.45 10.17
C SER A 812 -36.21 18.24 10.61
N THR A 813 -35.13 17.53 10.97
CA THR A 813 -34.07 17.98 11.87
C THR A 813 -32.77 17.19 11.67
N SER A 814 -31.66 17.87 11.90
CA SER A 814 -30.33 17.26 12.05
C SER A 814 -29.64 17.89 13.26
N THR A 815 -29.84 17.31 14.46
CA THR A 815 -29.24 17.83 15.72
C THR A 815 -27.95 17.12 16.11
N ALA A 816 -27.73 15.87 15.68
CA ALA A 816 -26.50 15.13 15.91
C ALA A 816 -25.42 15.47 14.86
N GLY A 817 -24.23 15.86 15.32
CA GLY A 817 -23.04 15.96 14.46
C GLY A 817 -22.56 14.60 13.97
N ASN A 818 -21.92 14.56 12.80
CA ASN A 818 -21.23 13.38 12.30
C ASN A 818 -19.77 13.42 12.74
N TYR A 819 -19.38 12.41 13.51
CA TYR A 819 -18.10 12.33 14.22
C TYR A 819 -17.27 11.08 13.84
N VAL A 820 -17.66 10.37 12.77
CA VAL A 820 -16.94 9.19 12.27
C VAL A 820 -15.84 9.66 11.31
N ALA A 821 -14.57 9.57 11.70
CA ALA A 821 -13.45 10.08 10.89
C ALA A 821 -13.36 9.45 9.47
N ALA A 822 -13.79 8.20 9.33
CA ALA A 822 -13.86 7.51 8.04
C ALA A 822 -14.98 8.00 7.08
N ASP A 823 -15.87 8.91 7.51
CA ASP A 823 -17.00 9.43 6.71
C ASP A 823 -16.65 10.79 6.07
N ARG A 824 -16.80 10.89 4.74
CA ARG A 824 -16.65 12.16 3.99
C ARG A 824 -17.54 13.29 4.49
N LYS A 825 -18.60 12.98 5.24
CA LYS A 825 -19.55 13.94 5.81
C LYS A 825 -19.34 14.22 7.31
N HIS A 826 -18.18 13.85 7.89
CA HIS A 826 -17.80 14.31 9.23
C HIS A 826 -17.69 15.85 9.34
N ASP A 827 -17.70 16.40 10.56
CA ASP A 827 -17.83 17.85 10.85
C ASP A 827 -19.13 18.52 10.33
N THR A 828 -20.08 17.75 9.81
CA THR A 828 -21.43 18.22 9.42
C THR A 828 -22.50 17.64 10.36
N ARG A 829 -23.79 17.82 10.04
CA ARG A 829 -24.89 17.10 10.69
C ARG A 829 -25.63 16.15 9.72
N PHE A 830 -24.94 15.67 8.69
CA PHE A 830 -25.39 14.56 7.87
C PHE A 830 -25.51 13.29 8.72
N GLN A 831 -26.66 12.62 8.65
CA GLN A 831 -26.87 11.32 9.29
C GLN A 831 -27.63 10.39 8.34
N ARG A 832 -27.33 9.10 8.35
CA ARG A 832 -27.92 8.15 7.40
C ARG A 832 -29.36 7.80 7.81
N MET A 833 -30.30 8.05 6.92
CA MET A 833 -31.72 7.72 7.07
C MET A 833 -32.05 6.47 6.24
N PHE A 834 -32.71 5.49 6.86
CA PHE A 834 -33.07 4.20 6.24
C PHE A 834 -34.58 4.04 6.07
N THR A 835 -35.01 3.26 5.08
CA THR A 835 -36.37 2.69 5.03
C THR A 835 -36.34 1.28 4.44
N HIS A 836 -37.11 0.36 5.05
CA HIS A 836 -37.19 -1.03 4.62
C HIS A 836 -38.42 -1.27 3.74
N PHE A 837 -38.24 -1.94 2.59
CA PHE A 837 -39.30 -2.27 1.64
C PHE A 837 -39.15 -3.71 1.13
N THR A 838 -40.25 -4.27 0.63
CA THR A 838 -40.26 -5.64 0.08
C THR A 838 -40.75 -5.60 -1.36
N VAL A 839 -39.97 -6.14 -2.28
CA VAL A 839 -40.37 -6.35 -3.67
C VAL A 839 -41.24 -7.62 -3.70
N PRO A 840 -42.49 -7.54 -4.19
CA PRO A 840 -43.41 -8.68 -4.17
C PRO A 840 -42.96 -9.81 -5.12
N GLU A 841 -43.50 -11.02 -4.94
CA GLU A 841 -43.15 -12.22 -5.72
C GLU A 841 -43.29 -12.06 -7.24
N GLY A 842 -44.27 -11.28 -7.71
CA GLY A 842 -44.40 -10.95 -9.15
C GLY A 842 -43.29 -10.03 -9.68
N GLY A 843 -42.46 -9.47 -8.81
CA GLY A 843 -41.55 -8.36 -9.09
C GLY A 843 -42.30 -7.09 -9.50
N GLY A 844 -41.62 -6.23 -10.25
CA GLY A 844 -42.23 -5.05 -10.88
C GLY A 844 -41.34 -3.80 -10.80
N PRO A 845 -41.85 -2.63 -11.20
CA PRO A 845 -41.17 -1.35 -10.98
C PRO A 845 -41.05 -1.03 -9.48
N VAL A 846 -39.91 -0.44 -9.11
CA VAL A 846 -39.67 0.18 -7.80
C VAL A 846 -39.21 1.61 -8.05
N HIS A 847 -39.77 2.57 -7.32
CA HIS A 847 -39.47 3.99 -7.46
C HIS A 847 -38.96 4.55 -6.14
N LEU A 848 -37.70 5.00 -6.13
CA LEU A 848 -37.11 5.73 -5.00
C LEU A 848 -37.35 7.23 -5.20
N THR A 849 -37.66 7.94 -4.12
CA THR A 849 -37.91 9.39 -4.11
C THR A 849 -37.31 10.01 -2.87
N LEU A 850 -36.33 10.89 -3.07
CA LEU A 850 -35.92 11.89 -2.11
C LEU A 850 -36.86 13.09 -2.22
N GLY A 851 -37.06 13.82 -1.13
CA GLY A 851 -37.79 15.09 -1.21
C GLY A 851 -37.81 15.87 0.08
N ALA A 852 -37.98 17.18 -0.07
CA ALA A 852 -38.16 18.11 1.04
C ALA A 852 -39.48 18.88 0.89
N ALA A 853 -40.14 19.15 2.01
CA ALA A 853 -41.35 19.97 2.07
C ALA A 853 -41.05 21.45 1.70
N ALA A 854 -42.08 22.31 1.67
CA ALA A 854 -41.83 23.75 1.60
C ALA A 854 -41.27 24.24 2.95
N GLY A 855 -40.25 25.11 2.93
CA GLY A 855 -39.59 25.58 4.15
C GLY A 855 -38.36 26.44 3.89
N GLN A 856 -37.87 27.12 4.93
CA GLN A 856 -36.75 28.06 4.83
C GLN A 856 -35.37 27.42 5.06
N ALA A 857 -35.28 26.33 5.81
CA ALA A 857 -34.03 25.57 5.95
C ALA A 857 -33.65 24.92 4.61
N ARG A 858 -32.35 24.88 4.30
CA ARG A 858 -31.80 24.03 3.22
C ARG A 858 -31.92 22.55 3.62
N VAL A 859 -32.12 21.66 2.65
CA VAL A 859 -31.92 20.20 2.85
C VAL A 859 -30.81 19.73 1.92
N ARG A 860 -29.92 18.86 2.41
CA ARG A 860 -28.88 18.20 1.61
C ARG A 860 -29.04 16.68 1.65
N PHE A 861 -28.73 16.01 0.56
CA PHE A 861 -28.72 14.55 0.42
C PHE A 861 -27.44 14.07 -0.28
N ALA A 862 -26.90 12.94 0.15
CA ALA A 862 -25.75 12.27 -0.48
C ALA A 862 -25.83 10.74 -0.34
N ASP A 863 -25.04 10.02 -1.13
CA ASP A 863 -24.71 8.60 -0.95
C ASP A 863 -25.94 7.68 -0.79
N VAL A 864 -26.84 7.74 -1.78
CA VAL A 864 -28.05 6.90 -1.84
C VAL A 864 -27.65 5.45 -2.03
N ARG A 865 -28.11 4.54 -1.16
CA ARG A 865 -27.76 3.10 -1.23
C ARG A 865 -29.02 2.24 -1.13
N VAL A 866 -29.09 1.17 -1.92
CA VAL A 866 -30.13 0.14 -1.81
C VAL A 866 -29.45 -1.22 -1.79
N VAL A 867 -29.69 -2.00 -0.75
CA VAL A 867 -29.12 -3.34 -0.53
C VAL A 867 -30.20 -4.35 -0.13
N PRO A 868 -30.01 -5.66 -0.39
CA PRO A 868 -30.81 -6.70 0.25
C PRO A 868 -30.76 -6.55 1.77
N ALA A 869 -31.85 -6.86 2.47
CA ALA A 869 -31.92 -6.77 3.93
C ALA A 869 -32.90 -7.79 4.51
N VAL A 870 -32.59 -8.26 5.72
CA VAL A 870 -33.55 -8.99 6.56
C VAL A 870 -34.22 -7.98 7.49
N ARG A 871 -35.53 -8.10 7.69
CA ARG A 871 -36.29 -7.24 8.61
C ARG A 871 -36.86 -8.09 9.73
N ALA A 872 -36.40 -7.88 10.97
CA ALA A 872 -36.97 -8.51 12.15
C ALA A 872 -38.45 -8.13 12.33
N ALA A 873 -39.23 -9.06 12.92
CA ALA A 873 -40.63 -8.81 13.22
C ALA A 873 -40.76 -7.76 14.34
N THR A 874 -41.43 -6.64 14.03
CA THR A 874 -41.70 -5.55 14.97
C THR A 874 -43.09 -5.74 15.61
N PRO A 875 -43.22 -5.83 16.95
CA PRO A 875 -44.54 -5.95 17.60
C PRO A 875 -45.42 -4.71 17.38
N PRO A 876 -46.76 -4.84 17.48
CA PRO A 876 -47.66 -3.68 17.44
C PRO A 876 -47.36 -2.69 18.58
N GLY A 877 -47.19 -1.41 18.24
CA GLY A 877 -46.81 -0.34 19.18
C GLY A 877 -45.29 -0.13 19.35
N THR A 878 -44.47 -1.06 18.85
CA THR A 878 -43.01 -0.92 18.86
C THR A 878 -42.52 -0.01 17.73
N LEU A 879 -41.78 1.04 18.07
CA LEU A 879 -41.14 1.97 17.13
C LEU A 879 -39.92 1.34 16.45
N VAL A 880 -39.08 0.66 17.24
CA VAL A 880 -37.91 -0.08 16.77
C VAL A 880 -37.67 -1.30 17.64
N ARG A 881 -37.20 -2.38 17.02
CA ARG A 881 -36.61 -3.55 17.67
C ARG A 881 -35.37 -3.94 16.86
N GLU A 882 -34.20 -3.92 17.50
CA GLU A 882 -32.90 -4.21 16.90
C GLU A 882 -32.20 -5.32 17.69
N ASP A 883 -31.86 -6.41 17.01
CA ASP A 883 -31.06 -7.53 17.54
C ASP A 883 -29.66 -7.61 16.88
N PHE A 884 -29.27 -6.61 16.09
CA PHE A 884 -27.95 -6.39 15.48
C PHE A 884 -27.48 -7.41 14.43
N GLU A 885 -28.01 -8.64 14.45
CA GLU A 885 -27.74 -9.74 13.51
C GLU A 885 -27.74 -9.34 12.02
N HIS A 886 -28.54 -8.34 11.63
CA HIS A 886 -28.82 -7.99 10.23
C HIS A 886 -28.65 -6.51 9.88
N VAL A 887 -27.91 -5.73 10.68
CA VAL A 887 -27.70 -4.28 10.45
C VAL A 887 -27.01 -4.02 9.09
N PRO A 888 -27.66 -3.33 8.12
CA PRO A 888 -27.12 -3.19 6.76
C PRO A 888 -25.83 -2.37 6.67
N GLN A 889 -25.66 -1.39 7.57
CA GLN A 889 -24.41 -0.70 7.91
C GLN A 889 -24.63 0.19 9.14
N GLY A 890 -23.55 0.60 9.81
CA GLY A 890 -23.61 1.40 11.03
C GLY A 890 -24.03 0.58 12.25
N TRP A 891 -24.69 1.21 13.22
CA TRP A 891 -25.04 0.60 14.51
C TRP A 891 -26.56 0.52 14.73
N GLY A 892 -27.29 0.08 13.70
CA GLY A 892 -28.74 -0.07 13.73
C GLY A 892 -29.44 1.28 13.95
N PRO A 893 -30.18 1.50 15.05
CA PRO A 893 -30.83 2.77 15.35
C PRO A 893 -29.89 3.84 15.92
N PHE A 894 -28.62 3.54 16.15
CA PHE A 894 -27.66 4.44 16.79
C PHE A 894 -26.68 5.08 15.80
N VAL A 895 -26.32 6.33 16.07
CA VAL A 895 -25.25 7.08 15.40
C VAL A 895 -24.19 7.48 16.43
N LYS A 896 -22.93 7.64 16.01
CA LYS A 896 -21.82 8.06 16.88
C LYS A 896 -22.09 9.44 17.49
N GLY A 897 -21.84 9.58 18.79
CA GLY A 897 -21.88 10.86 19.49
C GLY A 897 -20.52 11.56 19.54
N ASP A 898 -20.43 12.55 20.43
CA ASP A 898 -19.27 13.44 20.59
C ASP A 898 -18.09 12.81 21.35
N ALA A 899 -18.18 11.54 21.77
CA ALA A 899 -17.07 10.80 22.37
C ALA A 899 -15.78 10.89 21.53
N GLY A 900 -14.76 11.54 22.07
CA GLY A 900 -13.48 11.76 21.38
C GLY A 900 -13.52 12.73 20.19
N GLY A 901 -14.64 13.42 19.95
CA GLY A 901 -14.84 14.28 18.78
C GLY A 901 -14.88 13.48 17.47
N VAL A 902 -14.39 14.09 16.37
CA VAL A 902 -14.16 13.40 15.10
C VAL A 902 -13.02 12.41 15.29
N THR A 903 -13.33 11.12 15.27
CA THR A 903 -12.36 10.04 15.49
C THR A 903 -12.87 8.72 14.90
N ASP A 904 -11.98 7.75 14.76
CA ASP A 904 -12.34 6.37 14.51
C ASP A 904 -12.88 5.75 15.81
N PRO A 905 -14.18 5.41 15.91
CA PRO A 905 -14.80 5.02 17.18
C PRO A 905 -14.27 3.71 17.75
N ARG A 906 -14.44 3.51 19.05
CA ARG A 906 -14.13 2.24 19.76
C ARG A 906 -15.41 1.42 20.04
N THR A 907 -16.44 1.66 19.23
CA THR A 907 -17.72 0.94 19.19
C THR A 907 -17.92 0.29 17.83
N HIS A 908 -18.42 -0.95 17.77
CA HIS A 908 -18.77 -1.64 16.51
C HIS A 908 -19.78 -2.77 16.74
N ILE A 909 -20.24 -3.42 15.67
CA ILE A 909 -21.03 -4.67 15.75
C ILE A 909 -20.06 -5.85 15.92
N ALA A 910 -19.85 -6.28 17.16
CA ALA A 910 -18.99 -7.44 17.46
C ALA A 910 -19.65 -8.74 16.99
N GLN A 911 -18.82 -9.71 16.59
CA GLN A 911 -19.24 -11.02 16.08
C GLN A 911 -18.79 -12.15 17.04
N ARG A 912 -19.56 -13.23 17.15
CA ARG A 912 -19.30 -14.30 18.14
C ARG A 912 -18.34 -15.37 17.61
N HIS A 913 -17.12 -15.43 18.13
CA HIS A 913 -16.18 -16.55 17.95
C HIS A 913 -15.81 -17.18 19.29
N ALA A 914 -16.61 -18.18 19.71
CA ALA A 914 -16.41 -18.87 21.00
C ALA A 914 -15.25 -19.89 20.93
N PRO A 915 -14.41 -20.01 21.99
CA PRO A 915 -14.52 -19.35 23.29
C PRO A 915 -13.90 -17.95 23.36
N PHE A 916 -13.17 -17.51 22.33
CA PHE A 916 -12.24 -16.38 22.40
C PHE A 916 -12.93 -15.01 22.61
N THR A 917 -14.08 -14.77 21.98
CA THR A 917 -14.91 -13.57 22.19
C THR A 917 -15.86 -13.68 23.40
N GLY A 918 -15.59 -14.63 24.29
CA GLY A 918 -16.47 -15.03 25.39
C GLY A 918 -15.82 -14.95 26.76
N ARG A 919 -16.65 -14.80 27.79
CA ARG A 919 -16.23 -14.72 29.18
C ARG A 919 -15.41 -15.94 29.59
N GLY A 920 -14.30 -15.67 30.28
CA GLY A 920 -13.39 -16.68 30.83
C GLY A 920 -12.21 -16.97 29.92
N TRP A 921 -12.29 -16.70 28.62
CA TRP A 921 -11.08 -16.72 27.79
C TRP A 921 -10.17 -15.52 28.16
N ASN A 922 -8.88 -15.82 28.37
CA ASN A 922 -7.84 -14.87 28.75
C ASN A 922 -8.21 -13.84 29.85
N GLY A 923 -9.06 -14.22 30.80
CA GLY A 923 -9.49 -13.35 31.90
C GLY A 923 -10.64 -12.37 31.57
N LYS A 924 -11.19 -12.39 30.35
CA LYS A 924 -12.34 -11.57 29.93
C LYS A 924 -13.57 -11.85 30.81
N VAL A 925 -14.23 -10.80 31.32
CA VAL A 925 -15.31 -10.95 32.33
C VAL A 925 -16.74 -10.75 31.81
N ILE A 926 -16.93 -10.21 30.61
CA ILE A 926 -18.20 -10.16 29.88
C ILE A 926 -18.11 -10.88 28.54
N ASP A 927 -19.24 -11.17 27.89
CA ASP A 927 -19.28 -11.67 26.51
C ASP A 927 -19.29 -10.51 25.49
N ASP A 928 -18.57 -10.64 24.36
CA ASP A 928 -18.60 -9.63 23.27
C ASP A 928 -19.93 -9.59 22.53
N VAL A 929 -20.71 -10.67 22.66
CA VAL A 929 -22.00 -10.86 22.02
C VAL A 929 -22.95 -11.46 23.04
N VAL A 930 -24.06 -10.78 23.32
CA VAL A 930 -24.99 -11.10 24.41
C VAL A 930 -25.90 -12.27 24.01
N ASP A 931 -26.71 -12.09 22.96
CA ASP A 931 -27.56 -13.12 22.36
C ASP A 931 -27.11 -13.42 20.92
N GLY A 932 -27.77 -14.30 20.16
CA GLY A 932 -27.46 -14.49 18.72
C GLY A 932 -25.98 -14.70 18.34
N THR A 933 -25.57 -14.06 17.25
CA THR A 933 -24.21 -14.05 16.68
C THR A 933 -23.55 -12.67 16.67
N GLN A 934 -24.30 -11.57 16.83
CA GLN A 934 -23.80 -10.19 16.79
C GLN A 934 -24.44 -9.28 17.85
N SER A 935 -23.66 -8.33 18.40
CA SER A 935 -24.16 -7.32 19.34
C SER A 935 -23.41 -5.98 19.18
N LEU A 936 -23.96 -4.87 19.68
CA LEU A 936 -23.29 -3.58 19.68
C LEU A 936 -22.31 -3.47 20.86
N LYS A 937 -21.01 -3.58 20.59
CA LYS A 937 -19.94 -3.53 21.59
C LYS A 937 -19.28 -2.15 21.61
N SER A 938 -18.86 -1.70 22.80
CA SER A 938 -17.98 -0.54 23.04
C SER A 938 -16.82 -0.94 23.96
N ARG A 939 -15.56 -0.62 23.58
CA ARG A 939 -14.35 -1.01 24.33
C ARG A 939 -13.47 0.19 24.68
N GLY A 940 -13.38 0.51 25.97
CA GLY A 940 -12.53 1.60 26.44
C GLY A 940 -12.83 2.93 25.74
N GLU A 941 -14.11 3.21 25.46
CA GLU A 941 -14.49 4.34 24.60
C GLU A 941 -14.06 5.70 25.16
N ASN A 942 -13.95 6.67 24.26
CA ASN A 942 -13.51 8.02 24.53
C ASN A 942 -14.51 8.76 25.44
N ASP A 943 -14.02 9.75 26.20
CA ASP A 943 -14.87 10.62 27.02
C ASP A 943 -15.90 11.35 26.15
N GLY A 944 -17.18 11.24 26.55
CA GLY A 944 -18.32 11.87 25.87
C GLY A 944 -19.49 10.90 25.63
N LEU A 945 -20.46 11.34 24.84
CA LEU A 945 -21.56 10.52 24.38
C LEU A 945 -21.06 9.58 23.29
N VAL A 946 -21.09 8.27 23.56
CA VAL A 946 -20.57 7.24 22.65
C VAL A 946 -21.48 7.13 21.42
N TYR A 947 -22.78 6.94 21.66
CA TYR A 947 -23.78 6.88 20.60
C TYR A 947 -25.18 7.25 21.10
N ARG A 948 -26.06 7.61 20.17
CA ARG A 948 -27.45 8.03 20.43
C ARG A 948 -28.38 7.75 19.26
N THR A 949 -29.67 7.70 19.53
CA THR A 949 -30.71 7.73 18.49
C THR A 949 -30.87 9.12 17.86
N VAL A 950 -31.53 9.17 16.71
CA VAL A 950 -31.92 10.40 15.99
C VAL A 950 -33.38 10.30 15.51
N PRO A 951 -34.07 11.41 15.17
CA PRO A 951 -35.52 11.40 14.92
C PRO A 951 -36.00 10.52 13.75
N HIS A 952 -35.12 10.11 12.85
CA HIS A 952 -35.41 9.14 11.78
C HIS A 952 -34.95 7.71 12.08
N THR A 953 -34.28 7.43 13.20
CA THR A 953 -34.07 6.06 13.70
C THR A 953 -35.05 5.70 14.80
N VAL A 954 -35.34 6.64 15.72
CA VAL A 954 -36.40 6.51 16.72
C VAL A 954 -37.12 7.84 16.89
N ARG A 955 -38.40 7.89 16.49
CA ARG A 955 -39.23 9.11 16.56
C ARG A 955 -40.07 9.16 17.84
N PHE A 956 -39.55 9.82 18.86
CA PHE A 956 -40.29 10.13 20.08
C PHE A 956 -41.22 11.35 19.85
N GLN A 957 -42.54 11.15 19.80
CA GLN A 957 -43.49 12.25 19.57
C GLN A 957 -43.73 13.07 20.84
N PRO A 958 -43.81 14.42 20.78
CA PRO A 958 -44.03 15.27 21.93
C PRO A 958 -45.25 14.86 22.79
N GLY A 959 -45.05 14.77 24.10
CA GLY A 959 -46.08 14.41 25.08
C GLY A 959 -46.47 12.92 25.11
N ARG A 960 -45.90 12.06 24.25
CA ARG A 960 -46.15 10.61 24.30
C ARG A 960 -45.27 9.90 25.32
N HIS A 961 -45.76 8.75 25.78
CA HIS A 961 -45.09 7.89 26.76
C HIS A 961 -44.43 6.69 26.06
N TYR A 962 -43.16 6.45 26.38
CA TYR A 962 -42.36 5.41 25.75
C TYR A 962 -41.67 4.53 26.79
N ARG A 963 -41.66 3.22 26.54
CA ARG A 963 -40.79 2.26 27.22
C ARG A 963 -39.56 2.00 26.36
N VAL A 964 -38.40 2.02 26.98
CA VAL A 964 -37.11 1.64 26.37
C VAL A 964 -36.61 0.40 27.11
N THR A 965 -36.20 -0.62 26.37
CA THR A 965 -35.68 -1.88 26.92
C THR A 965 -34.49 -2.34 26.10
N PHE A 966 -33.46 -2.91 26.74
CA PHE A 966 -32.38 -3.61 26.06
C PHE A 966 -31.74 -4.66 26.97
N ARG A 967 -31.04 -5.62 26.37
CA ARG A 967 -30.17 -6.55 27.08
C ARG A 967 -28.73 -6.07 26.97
N HIS A 968 -27.93 -6.27 28.01
CA HIS A 968 -26.55 -5.79 28.04
C HIS A 968 -25.65 -6.62 28.95
N GLU A 969 -24.36 -6.47 28.73
CA GLU A 969 -23.32 -6.72 29.73
C GLU A 969 -22.47 -5.47 29.91
N ASN A 970 -21.92 -5.31 31.12
CA ASN A 970 -21.13 -4.13 31.51
C ASN A 970 -20.03 -4.57 32.46
N GLU A 971 -18.78 -4.37 32.07
CA GLU A 971 -17.62 -4.89 32.78
C GLU A 971 -17.46 -4.27 34.17
N LYS A 972 -17.64 -2.94 34.26
CA LYS A 972 -17.25 -2.12 35.41
C LYS A 972 -18.31 -1.05 35.70
N ALA A 973 -18.70 -0.91 36.97
CA ALA A 973 -19.60 0.16 37.39
C ALA A 973 -18.94 1.55 37.24
N GLY A 974 -19.75 2.57 36.99
CA GLY A 974 -19.30 3.97 36.86
C GLY A 974 -18.59 4.31 35.53
N GLN A 975 -18.28 3.32 34.70
CA GLN A 975 -17.60 3.54 33.42
C GLN A 975 -18.54 3.97 32.29
N TYR A 976 -19.79 3.52 32.33
CA TYR A 976 -20.82 3.90 31.36
C TYR A 976 -22.13 4.26 32.04
N ALA A 977 -22.89 5.16 31.42
CA ALA A 977 -24.24 5.51 31.80
C ALA A 977 -25.18 5.52 30.58
N TRP A 978 -26.42 5.08 30.79
CA TRP A 978 -27.50 5.26 29.84
C TRP A 978 -28.14 6.64 30.01
N ILE A 979 -28.37 7.34 28.91
CA ILE A 979 -28.87 8.72 28.86
C ILE A 979 -30.22 8.75 28.16
N THR A 980 -31.16 9.51 28.72
CA THR A 980 -32.34 10.03 28.00
C THR A 980 -32.24 11.56 28.00
N ALA A 981 -32.31 12.17 26.83
CA ALA A 981 -32.14 13.61 26.68
C ALA A 981 -33.07 14.18 25.60
N VAL A 982 -33.05 15.50 25.46
CA VAL A 982 -33.74 16.25 24.40
C VAL A 982 -32.85 17.36 23.87
N ASP A 983 -32.79 17.51 22.56
CA ASP A 983 -32.11 18.65 21.91
C ASP A 983 -33.14 19.74 21.63
N ASP A 984 -33.05 20.87 22.33
CA ASP A 984 -33.79 22.09 21.98
C ASP A 984 -32.82 23.04 21.26
N GLY A 985 -32.81 22.95 19.93
CA GLY A 985 -31.84 23.65 19.09
C GLY A 985 -30.43 23.08 19.25
N THR A 986 -29.46 23.95 19.54
CA THR A 986 -28.09 23.55 19.91
C THR A 986 -27.94 23.15 21.38
N VAL A 987 -29.01 23.15 22.19
CA VAL A 987 -28.95 22.86 23.63
C VAL A 987 -29.50 21.47 23.92
N THR A 988 -28.60 20.51 24.15
CA THR A 988 -28.96 19.23 24.74
C THR A 988 -29.28 19.41 26.23
N ARG A 989 -30.45 18.90 26.65
CA ARG A 989 -30.87 18.83 28.06
C ARG A 989 -31.17 17.38 28.43
N GLU A 990 -30.46 16.86 29.43
CA GLU A 990 -30.72 15.54 29.99
C GLU A 990 -32.06 15.50 30.75
N LEU A 991 -32.82 14.44 30.50
CA LEU A 991 -34.08 14.10 31.18
C LEU A 991 -33.83 13.05 32.27
N SER A 992 -32.94 12.09 31.97
CA SER A 992 -32.41 11.14 32.94
C SER A 992 -31.00 10.68 32.54
N ARG A 993 -30.22 10.34 33.56
CA ARG A 993 -28.98 9.59 33.46
C ARG A 993 -29.09 8.40 34.40
N THR A 994 -28.69 7.22 33.96
CA THR A 994 -28.63 6.01 34.79
C THR A 994 -27.27 5.37 34.61
N ASP A 995 -26.41 5.54 35.62
CA ASP A 995 -25.11 4.87 35.67
C ASP A 995 -25.32 3.35 35.69
N LEU A 996 -24.60 2.63 34.83
CA LEU A 996 -24.83 1.20 34.62
C LEU A 996 -24.05 0.39 35.67
N PRO A 997 -24.70 -0.54 36.39
CA PRO A 997 -24.02 -1.41 37.35
C PRO A 997 -23.16 -2.46 36.64
N VAL A 998 -22.30 -3.16 37.38
CA VAL A 998 -21.59 -4.33 36.85
C VAL A 998 -22.62 -5.39 36.44
N ALA A 999 -22.59 -5.79 35.16
CA ALA A 999 -23.43 -6.82 34.59
C ALA A 999 -22.55 -7.96 34.04
N THR A 1000 -22.06 -8.79 34.98
CA THR A 1000 -21.28 -10.03 34.76
C THR A 1000 -21.90 -11.07 33.80
N ARG A 1001 -23.17 -10.90 33.40
CA ARG A 1001 -24.02 -11.80 32.60
C ARG A 1001 -25.16 -10.99 31.97
N PRO A 1002 -25.90 -11.52 30.97
CA PRO A 1002 -26.91 -10.76 30.24
C PRO A 1002 -28.01 -10.21 31.15
N ALA A 1003 -28.02 -8.89 31.34
CA ALA A 1003 -28.96 -8.17 32.19
C ALA A 1003 -29.93 -7.32 31.35
N THR A 1004 -31.20 -7.27 31.73
CA THR A 1004 -32.19 -6.41 31.06
C THR A 1004 -32.25 -5.04 31.73
N HIS A 1005 -31.96 -3.98 30.98
CA HIS A 1005 -32.29 -2.62 31.37
C HIS A 1005 -33.69 -2.28 30.82
N SER A 1006 -34.58 -1.70 31.63
CA SER A 1006 -35.90 -1.25 31.17
C SER A 1006 -36.40 -0.08 32.00
N TYR A 1007 -36.91 0.95 31.34
CA TYR A 1007 -37.52 2.13 31.96
C TYR A 1007 -38.58 2.74 31.03
N ALA A 1008 -39.31 3.73 31.52
CA ALA A 1008 -40.24 4.51 30.72
C ALA A 1008 -40.07 6.01 30.97
N PHE A 1009 -40.36 6.83 29.96
CA PHE A 1009 -40.33 8.29 30.05
C PHE A 1009 -41.43 8.93 29.18
N THR A 1010 -41.70 10.21 29.42
CA THR A 1010 -42.55 11.04 28.55
C THR A 1010 -41.66 11.93 27.69
N ALA A 1011 -41.86 11.93 26.38
CA ALA A 1011 -41.19 12.85 25.49
C ALA A 1011 -41.62 14.31 25.81
N PRO A 1012 -40.69 15.27 25.96
CA PRO A 1012 -41.04 16.67 26.24
C PRO A 1012 -41.93 17.31 25.16
N ALA A 1013 -42.56 18.44 25.51
CA ALA A 1013 -43.42 19.19 24.59
C ALA A 1013 -42.66 19.94 23.48
N THR A 1014 -41.36 20.17 23.64
CA THR A 1014 -40.45 20.83 22.69
C THR A 1014 -39.11 20.09 22.61
N GLY A 1015 -38.39 20.30 21.51
CA GLY A 1015 -37.11 19.66 21.21
C GLY A 1015 -37.24 18.24 20.66
N GLU A 1016 -36.12 17.67 20.20
CA GLU A 1016 -36.02 16.32 19.66
C GLU A 1016 -35.46 15.37 20.74
N ALA A 1017 -36.30 14.47 21.26
CA ALA A 1017 -35.87 13.53 22.30
C ALA A 1017 -35.02 12.38 21.72
N TRP A 1018 -34.07 11.88 22.51
CA TRP A 1018 -33.19 10.76 22.12
C TRP A 1018 -32.70 9.96 23.34
N VAL A 1019 -32.19 8.76 23.06
CA VAL A 1019 -31.60 7.85 24.06
C VAL A 1019 -30.25 7.31 23.58
N GLY A 1020 -29.34 6.99 24.50
CA GLY A 1020 -27.97 6.58 24.12
C GLY A 1020 -27.03 6.26 25.28
N LEU A 1021 -25.79 5.90 24.93
CA LEU A 1021 -24.72 5.52 25.86
C LEU A 1021 -23.68 6.64 25.99
N ARG A 1022 -23.21 6.91 27.21
CA ARG A 1022 -22.12 7.84 27.52
C ARG A 1022 -21.01 7.15 28.31
N LYS A 1023 -19.73 7.46 28.00
CA LYS A 1023 -18.58 7.12 28.85
C LYS A 1023 -18.52 8.10 30.03
N THR A 1024 -18.39 7.58 31.25
CA THR A 1024 -18.50 8.36 32.49
C THR A 1024 -17.35 8.17 33.47
N GLY A 1025 -16.40 7.29 33.15
CA GLY A 1025 -15.17 7.06 33.90
C GLY A 1025 -13.98 6.89 32.96
N ASP A 1026 -12.78 6.86 33.53
CA ASP A 1026 -11.49 6.96 32.87
C ASP A 1026 -10.78 5.61 32.60
N ASP A 1027 -11.45 4.47 32.83
CA ASP A 1027 -10.87 3.16 32.50
C ASP A 1027 -10.85 2.98 30.98
N GLY A 1028 -9.65 3.08 30.40
CA GLY A 1028 -9.38 2.98 28.97
C GLY A 1028 -9.52 1.58 28.37
N THR A 1029 -9.98 0.58 29.14
CA THR A 1029 -10.23 -0.80 28.65
C THR A 1029 -11.67 -1.24 28.84
N ALA A 1030 -12.44 -0.54 29.69
CA ALA A 1030 -13.77 -0.96 30.14
C ALA A 1030 -14.73 -1.29 28.99
N GLU A 1031 -15.26 -2.51 28.99
CA GLU A 1031 -16.19 -3.00 27.95
C GLU A 1031 -17.67 -2.87 28.34
N PHE A 1032 -18.50 -2.56 27.35
CA PHE A 1032 -19.97 -2.59 27.43
C PHE A 1032 -20.55 -3.16 26.13
N THR A 1033 -21.48 -4.09 26.25
CA THR A 1033 -22.13 -4.78 25.10
C THR A 1033 -23.64 -4.63 25.22
N LEU A 1034 -24.33 -4.24 24.14
CA LEU A 1034 -25.78 -4.03 24.08
C LEU A 1034 -26.43 -4.82 22.94
N ASP A 1035 -27.59 -5.39 23.24
CA ASP A 1035 -28.35 -6.32 22.41
C ASP A 1035 -29.86 -6.09 22.59
N SER A 1036 -30.67 -6.54 21.63
CA SER A 1036 -32.13 -6.64 21.74
C SER A 1036 -32.79 -5.33 22.19
N PHE A 1037 -32.38 -4.22 21.57
CA PHE A 1037 -32.87 -2.87 21.86
C PHE A 1037 -34.28 -2.68 21.31
N GLU A 1038 -35.22 -2.34 22.18
CA GLU A 1038 -36.62 -2.08 21.84
C GLU A 1038 -37.10 -0.75 22.40
N VAL A 1039 -37.83 0.01 21.58
CA VAL A 1039 -38.60 1.18 22.00
C VAL A 1039 -40.06 1.00 21.62
N THR A 1040 -40.96 1.07 22.59
CA THR A 1040 -42.40 0.81 22.42
C THR A 1040 -43.22 1.96 23.01
N GLU A 1041 -44.20 2.47 22.26
CA GLU A 1041 -45.15 3.50 22.76
C GLU A 1041 -46.14 2.83 23.74
N THR A 1042 -46.37 3.44 24.89
CA THR A 1042 -47.15 2.84 25.99
C THR A 1042 -48.17 3.82 26.57
N GLY A 1043 -49.43 3.72 26.14
CA GLY A 1043 -50.54 4.58 26.54
C GLY A 1043 -51.32 5.07 25.34
#